data_AF-A0A2V7FP55-F1
#
_entry.id   AF-A0A2V7FP55-F1
#
_cell.length_a   1.000
_cell.length_b   1.000
_cell.length_c   1.000
_cell.angle_alpha   90.00
_cell.angle_beta   90.00
_cell.angle_gamma   90.00
#
_symmetry.space_group_name_H-M   'P 1'
#
loop_
_entity.id
_entity.type
_entity.pdbx_description
1 polymer ?
#
loop_
_entity_poly.entity_id
_entity_poly.type
_entity_poly.pdbx_seq_one_letter_code
_entity_poly.pdbx_strand_id
1 'polypeptide(L)'
;MRLSLRFVLPLFLALGAFAYAAVPLVDRLTLQWFVRDLDIRASLIASTVQEPLQDLIQTGKRTRMLAFFDRITTDERLFAMGYCPSTAGQPVITSTLPSQIRCSDLERFSGFSGHLLESATGPLLVSVRPLEAAGVPVGNLVVVHDMSFIARRSAETRKYLYLFFVGLGATVALITVVIAQLSWRGWVQGLRALLRGEGLLRPSDGRSVGDLPELRPIASDLRSLIRDLEADHRSRDEDQLAWTPDTLRAILRTDLPGHDVMVVSNREPYIHVRRGDIIALWQPASGLVTAMEPIMRACSGTWIAHGGGSADREVVDEHDHVPVPPEQPAYQLRRVWLTPEQEAGYYYGFANEGLWPLCHNAHVRPIFRTSDWEQYATVNRAFAQAVVEEASSPDPIVLVQDYHFALLPRMIQEQLPDATIVSFWHIPWPNPEAFAICPWREELLDGLLGSSILGFHTQFHCNNFVDTVDRLLEARVDREMFTVSYRSKLTAVKRYPISIEWPPSPALLGKPVEPCRLAVRQRHGLPAEQALGVGVDRLDYTKGIEERLRAVERLLEMEPQWVGRFTFIQIAAPTRNRIEQYQEYETRVRAMATRINERFAGAPYPPIVLLVEHHQPQDIYEYYRAADVCMVTSLHDGMNLVAKEFVSARDDERGVLILSQFTGAARELPEAIIVNPYDTDQCAAALHIALAMPAAEQRARIRLMRGLIQEFNVYRWAGRMLIDAAGMRRRVRLLDRAATPERLSRRAAGREASRTK
;
A
#
# COMPACT_ATOMS: atom_id res chain seq x y z
N MET A 1 47.92 13.74 31.33
CA MET A 1 46.55 14.33 31.35
C MET A 1 46.61 15.72 30.75
N ARG A 2 45.57 16.17 30.00
CA ARG A 2 45.35 17.52 29.41
C ARG A 2 45.46 17.69 27.88
N LEU A 3 44.85 16.79 27.11
CA LEU A 3 44.30 17.14 25.78
C LEU A 3 42.95 16.45 25.54
N SER A 4 42.82 15.17 25.89
CA SER A 4 41.53 14.44 25.84
C SER A 4 40.44 15.05 26.73
N LEU A 5 40.79 15.50 27.94
CA LEU A 5 39.87 16.15 28.88
C LEU A 5 39.27 17.46 28.34
N ARG A 6 39.93 18.16 27.40
CA ARG A 6 39.42 19.41 26.81
C ARG A 6 38.24 19.20 25.87
N PHE A 7 38.09 18.02 25.29
CA PHE A 7 36.99 17.71 24.35
C PHE A 7 35.90 16.86 24.99
N VAL A 8 36.29 15.99 25.94
CA VAL A 8 35.35 15.12 26.64
C VAL A 8 34.48 15.90 27.63
N LEU A 9 35.06 16.86 28.37
CA LEU A 9 34.31 17.62 29.37
C LEU A 9 33.20 18.50 28.75
N PRO A 10 33.45 19.30 27.69
CA PRO A 10 32.39 20.09 27.05
C PRO A 10 31.31 19.22 26.39
N LEU A 11 31.68 18.06 25.85
CA LEU A 11 30.74 17.12 25.26
C LEU A 11 29.79 16.54 26.32
N PHE A 12 30.31 16.10 27.46
CA PHE A 12 29.47 15.62 28.57
C PHE A 12 28.58 16.74 29.13
N LEU A 13 29.07 17.98 29.17
CA LEU A 13 28.25 19.14 29.57
C LEU A 13 27.14 19.44 28.55
N ALA A 14 27.43 19.37 27.26
CA ALA A 14 26.44 19.60 26.19
C ALA A 14 25.38 18.49 26.17
N LEU A 15 25.78 17.22 26.27
CA LEU A 15 24.87 16.08 26.35
C LEU A 15 24.04 16.12 27.64
N GLY A 16 24.63 16.53 28.76
CA GLY A 16 23.93 16.74 30.02
C GLY A 16 22.88 17.85 29.92
N ALA A 17 23.24 18.98 29.29
CA ALA A 17 22.30 20.09 29.05
C ALA A 17 21.15 19.69 28.11
N PHE A 18 21.46 18.92 27.06
CA PHE A 18 20.45 18.41 26.14
C PHE A 18 19.51 17.41 26.82
N ALA A 19 20.05 16.47 27.60
CA ALA A 19 19.25 15.52 28.38
C ALA A 19 18.36 16.25 29.39
N TYR A 20 18.88 17.28 30.06
CA TYR A 20 18.12 18.11 30.99
C TYR A 20 16.96 18.86 30.30
N ALA A 21 17.13 19.27 29.04
CA ALA A 21 16.08 19.93 28.26
C ALA A 21 15.07 18.93 27.65
N ALA A 22 15.54 17.79 27.14
CA ALA A 22 14.73 16.83 26.41
C ALA A 22 13.82 15.99 27.32
N VAL A 23 14.31 15.57 28.49
CA VAL A 23 13.53 14.76 29.45
C VAL A 23 12.20 15.41 29.85
N PRO A 24 12.15 16.67 30.34
CA PRO A 24 10.89 17.29 30.74
C PRO A 24 9.95 17.54 29.55
N LEU A 25 10.47 17.70 28.33
CA LEU A 25 9.66 17.83 27.13
C LEU A 25 8.98 16.50 26.78
N VAL A 26 9.73 15.40 26.78
CA VAL A 26 9.20 14.06 26.50
C VAL A 26 8.18 13.65 27.57
N ASP A 27 8.46 13.90 28.85
CA ASP A 27 7.51 13.60 29.94
C ASP A 27 6.19 14.37 29.76
N ARG A 28 6.24 15.66 29.40
CA ARG A 28 5.04 16.47 29.15
C ARG A 28 4.23 15.98 27.95
N LEU A 29 4.89 15.70 26.83
CA LEU A 29 4.23 15.20 25.62
C LEU A 29 3.60 13.82 25.86
N THR A 30 4.31 12.95 26.56
CA THR A 30 3.85 11.60 26.89
C THR A 30 2.61 11.66 27.80
N LEU A 31 2.66 12.48 28.85
CA LEU A 31 1.53 12.68 29.77
C LEU A 31 0.30 13.24 29.04
N GLN A 32 0.47 14.27 28.22
CA GLN A 32 -0.63 14.88 27.44
C GLN A 32 -1.28 13.87 26.48
N TRP A 33 -0.47 13.04 25.82
CA TRP A 33 -0.96 12.03 24.90
C TRP A 33 -1.80 10.97 25.62
N PHE A 34 -1.33 10.46 26.76
CA PHE A 34 -2.09 9.48 27.54
C PHE A 34 -3.36 10.05 28.17
N VAL A 35 -3.33 11.29 28.67
CA VAL A 35 -4.53 11.96 29.19
C VAL A 35 -5.58 12.07 28.09
N ARG A 36 -5.18 12.42 26.86
CA ARG A 36 -6.10 12.49 25.71
C ARG A 36 -6.64 11.12 25.32
N ASP A 37 -5.82 10.07 25.28
CA ASP A 37 -6.27 8.71 24.97
C ASP A 37 -7.28 8.19 26.00
N LEU A 38 -6.98 8.36 27.29
CA LEU A 38 -7.88 7.94 28.37
C LEU A 38 -9.18 8.75 28.38
N ASP A 39 -9.15 10.04 28.05
CA ASP A 39 -10.36 10.87 27.98
C ASP A 39 -11.28 10.49 26.81
N ILE A 40 -10.70 10.09 25.67
CA ILE A 40 -11.46 9.51 24.54
C ILE A 40 -12.11 8.18 24.95
N ARG A 41 -11.37 7.30 25.63
CA ARG A 41 -11.92 6.04 26.16
C ARG A 41 -13.04 6.28 27.17
N ALA A 42 -12.88 7.25 28.06
CA ALA A 42 -13.92 7.66 29.00
C ALA A 42 -15.19 8.12 28.26
N SER A 43 -15.04 8.83 27.14
CA SER A 43 -16.16 9.23 26.28
C SER A 43 -16.85 8.03 25.62
N LEU A 44 -16.08 7.06 25.14
CA LEU A 44 -16.62 5.83 24.55
C LEU A 44 -17.39 5.02 25.59
N ILE A 45 -16.80 4.80 26.78
CA ILE A 45 -17.46 4.12 27.89
C ILE A 45 -18.76 4.83 28.26
N ALA A 46 -18.74 6.16 28.38
CA ALA A 46 -19.94 6.94 28.67
C ALA A 46 -21.02 6.75 27.60
N SER A 47 -20.67 6.79 26.30
CA SER A 47 -21.63 6.60 25.21
C SER A 47 -22.23 5.19 25.16
N THR A 48 -21.41 4.15 25.41
CA THR A 48 -21.87 2.76 25.43
C THR A 48 -22.72 2.45 26.66
N VAL A 49 -22.42 3.10 27.78
CA VAL A 49 -23.13 2.89 29.05
C VAL A 49 -24.41 3.74 29.13
N GLN A 50 -24.54 4.78 28.32
CA GLN A 50 -25.63 5.75 28.37
C GLN A 50 -27.02 5.09 28.28
N GLU A 51 -27.29 4.27 27.25
CA GLU A 51 -28.60 3.62 27.08
C GLU A 51 -28.93 2.62 28.20
N PRO A 52 -28.07 1.63 28.54
CA PRO A 52 -28.34 0.72 29.65
C PRO A 52 -28.50 1.43 31.00
N LEU A 53 -27.76 2.52 31.22
CA LEU A 53 -27.82 3.30 32.44
C LEU A 53 -29.12 4.12 32.51
N GLN A 54 -29.62 4.65 31.40
CA GLN A 54 -30.91 5.35 31.35
C GLN A 54 -32.06 4.43 31.77
N ASP A 55 -32.09 3.20 31.27
CA ASP A 55 -33.08 2.19 31.69
C ASP A 55 -32.99 1.92 33.19
N LEU A 56 -31.77 1.80 33.73
CA LEU A 56 -31.56 1.58 35.16
C LEU A 56 -31.97 2.79 36.01
N ILE A 57 -31.74 4.02 35.51
CA ILE A 57 -32.19 5.26 36.15
C ILE A 57 -33.72 5.31 36.18
N GLN A 58 -34.41 4.97 35.09
CA GLN A 58 -35.88 4.95 35.01
C GLN A 58 -36.49 3.94 35.98
N THR A 59 -35.85 2.78 36.19
CA THR A 59 -36.34 1.78 37.15
C THR A 59 -36.08 2.16 38.63
N GLY A 60 -35.25 3.17 38.91
CA GLY A 60 -35.00 3.71 40.26
C GLY A 60 -34.27 2.77 41.22
N LYS A 61 -33.78 1.61 40.78
CA LYS A 61 -33.18 0.58 41.66
C LYS A 61 -31.68 0.81 41.85
N ARG A 62 -31.31 1.55 42.89
CA ARG A 62 -29.90 1.85 43.27
C ARG A 62 -28.98 0.63 43.31
N THR A 63 -29.42 -0.47 43.89
CA THR A 63 -28.62 -1.70 44.00
C THR A 63 -28.24 -2.28 42.64
N ARG A 64 -29.11 -2.12 41.62
CA ARG A 64 -28.82 -2.58 40.25
C ARG A 64 -27.83 -1.66 39.54
N MET A 65 -27.92 -0.35 39.76
CA MET A 65 -26.96 0.62 39.24
C MET A 65 -25.56 0.40 39.83
N LEU A 66 -25.46 0.16 41.14
CA LEU A 66 -24.18 -0.19 41.78
C LEU A 66 -23.59 -1.48 41.23
N ALA A 67 -24.39 -2.57 41.15
CA ALA A 67 -23.94 -3.84 40.60
C ALA A 67 -23.59 -3.79 39.09
N PHE A 68 -24.09 -2.78 38.39
CA PHE A 68 -23.73 -2.50 37.01
C PHE A 68 -22.40 -1.74 36.92
N PHE A 69 -22.20 -0.71 37.76
CA PHE A 69 -20.90 -0.04 37.86
C PHE A 69 -19.79 -0.97 38.33
N ASP A 70 -20.03 -1.80 39.36
CA ASP A 70 -19.04 -2.76 39.87
C ASP A 70 -18.60 -3.77 38.79
N ARG A 71 -19.49 -4.15 37.87
CA ARG A 71 -19.17 -5.02 36.72
C ARG A 71 -18.39 -4.32 35.62
N ILE A 72 -18.48 -2.99 35.52
CA ILE A 72 -17.69 -2.22 34.56
C ILE A 72 -16.31 -1.92 35.14
N THR A 73 -16.23 -1.66 36.45
CA THR A 73 -14.97 -1.40 37.17
C THR A 73 -14.19 -2.67 37.53
N THR A 74 -14.59 -3.86 37.06
CA THR A 74 -13.73 -5.06 37.12
C THR A 74 -12.58 -5.03 36.12
N ASP A 75 -12.58 -4.11 35.16
CA ASP A 75 -11.41 -3.84 34.30
C ASP A 75 -10.28 -3.20 35.12
N GLU A 76 -9.05 -3.71 35.01
CA GLU A 76 -7.88 -3.26 35.76
C GLU A 76 -7.54 -1.76 35.60
N ARG A 77 -8.13 -1.07 34.61
CA ARG A 77 -7.82 0.33 34.29
C ARG A 77 -8.89 1.33 34.72
N LEU A 78 -10.07 0.85 35.10
CA LEU A 78 -11.17 1.68 35.61
C LEU A 78 -11.17 1.64 37.13
N PHE A 79 -10.76 2.73 37.74
CA PHE A 79 -10.61 2.82 39.19
C PHE A 79 -11.95 2.95 39.91
N ALA A 80 -12.84 3.80 39.39
CA ALA A 80 -14.15 4.05 39.97
C ALA A 80 -15.12 4.64 38.95
N MET A 81 -16.41 4.41 39.17
CA MET A 81 -17.50 5.06 38.44
C MET A 81 -18.55 5.61 39.41
N GLY A 82 -19.25 6.65 38.97
CA GLY A 82 -20.34 7.25 39.73
C GLY A 82 -21.36 7.95 38.85
N TYR A 83 -22.58 8.02 39.34
CA TYR A 83 -23.66 8.81 38.77
C TYR A 83 -24.15 9.85 39.78
N CYS A 84 -24.14 11.09 39.34
CA CYS A 84 -24.59 12.26 40.10
C CYS A 84 -25.84 12.84 39.42
N PRO A 85 -27.04 12.69 40.02
CA PRO A 85 -28.28 13.22 39.42
C PRO A 85 -28.29 14.75 39.36
N SER A 86 -28.99 15.31 38.35
CA SER A 86 -29.13 16.77 38.17
C SER A 86 -30.15 17.41 39.13
N THR A 87 -31.08 16.62 39.66
CA THR A 87 -32.07 17.00 40.67
C THR A 87 -31.68 16.44 42.05
N ALA A 88 -32.34 16.87 43.14
CA ALA A 88 -32.00 16.54 44.54
C ALA A 88 -32.15 15.03 44.90
N GLY A 89 -31.34 14.18 44.26
CA GLY A 89 -31.24 12.74 44.46
C GLY A 89 -29.91 12.34 45.08
N GLN A 90 -29.89 11.19 45.76
CA GLN A 90 -28.64 10.65 46.31
C GLN A 90 -27.76 10.09 45.20
N PRO A 91 -26.45 10.38 45.20
CA PRO A 91 -25.56 9.86 44.18
C PRO A 91 -25.31 8.37 44.32
N VAL A 92 -25.07 7.72 43.18
CA VAL A 92 -24.77 6.30 43.10
C VAL A 92 -23.31 6.15 42.71
N ILE A 93 -22.47 5.82 43.67
CA ILE A 93 -21.02 5.78 43.49
C ILE A 93 -20.47 4.42 43.91
N THR A 94 -19.47 3.94 43.17
CA THR A 94 -18.68 2.76 43.54
C THR A 94 -17.91 3.01 44.85
N SER A 95 -17.62 1.94 45.59
CA SER A 95 -16.93 2.02 46.89
C SER A 95 -15.49 2.52 46.80
N THR A 96 -14.88 2.44 45.62
CA THR A 96 -13.51 2.86 45.32
C THR A 96 -13.41 4.34 44.94
N LEU A 97 -14.52 5.07 44.79
CA LEU A 97 -14.48 6.48 44.40
C LEU A 97 -13.78 7.34 45.49
N PRO A 98 -12.75 8.12 45.14
CA PRO A 98 -12.06 8.99 46.10
C PRO A 98 -13.01 10.00 46.75
N SER A 99 -12.88 10.19 48.07
CA SER A 99 -13.71 11.12 48.87
C SER A 99 -13.56 12.60 48.48
N GLN A 100 -12.55 12.91 47.67
CA GLN A 100 -12.28 14.22 47.06
C GLN A 100 -13.22 14.52 45.89
N ILE A 101 -13.84 13.50 45.28
CA ILE A 101 -14.77 13.66 44.17
C ILE A 101 -16.19 13.69 44.74
N ARG A 102 -16.79 14.87 44.79
CA ARG A 102 -18.15 15.09 45.28
C ARG A 102 -19.04 15.58 44.15
N CYS A 103 -20.28 15.10 44.10
CA CYS A 103 -21.26 15.53 43.09
C CYS A 103 -21.53 17.04 43.11
N SER A 104 -21.32 17.70 44.26
CA SER A 104 -21.47 19.15 44.42
C SER A 104 -20.36 19.98 43.76
N ASP A 105 -19.24 19.35 43.35
CA ASP A 105 -18.01 20.03 42.91
C ASP A 105 -17.54 19.52 41.52
N LEU A 106 -18.45 18.94 40.74
CA LEU A 106 -18.12 18.31 39.45
C LEU A 106 -17.70 19.29 38.36
N GLU A 107 -18.09 20.56 38.46
CA GLU A 107 -17.72 21.60 37.48
C GLU A 107 -16.21 21.82 37.42
N ARG A 108 -15.47 21.52 38.50
CA ARG A 108 -14.00 21.55 38.50
C ARG A 108 -13.39 20.52 37.53
N PHE A 109 -14.15 19.49 37.18
CA PHE A 109 -13.72 18.34 36.38
C PHE A 109 -14.34 18.33 34.98
N SER A 110 -15.14 19.33 34.61
CA SER A 110 -15.88 19.39 33.33
C SER A 110 -15.10 20.05 32.18
N GLY A 111 -13.77 20.13 32.27
CA GLY A 111 -12.91 20.65 31.19
C GLY A 111 -12.71 19.65 30.04
N PHE A 112 -12.39 20.15 28.84
CA PHE A 112 -12.15 19.35 27.61
C PHE A 112 -10.94 18.38 27.67
N SER A 113 -10.19 18.41 28.77
CA SER A 113 -9.08 17.52 29.05
C SER A 113 -9.21 17.09 30.50
N GLY A 114 -9.54 15.82 30.76
CA GLY A 114 -9.80 15.30 32.10
C GLY A 114 -8.79 15.77 33.15
N HIS A 115 -9.23 15.95 34.39
CA HIS A 115 -8.40 16.52 35.44
C HIS A 115 -7.60 15.41 36.14
N LEU A 116 -6.30 15.63 36.31
CA LEU A 116 -5.43 14.74 37.07
C LEU A 116 -5.59 14.98 38.57
N LEU A 117 -5.81 13.93 39.34
CA LEU A 117 -5.95 13.96 40.80
C LEU A 117 -4.88 13.05 41.42
N GLU A 118 -4.06 13.60 42.31
CA GLU A 118 -3.08 12.81 43.07
C GLU A 118 -3.79 12.10 44.24
N SER A 119 -3.80 10.76 44.21
CA SER A 119 -4.37 9.90 45.25
C SER A 119 -3.28 9.09 45.96
N ALA A 120 -3.62 8.51 47.12
CA ALA A 120 -2.73 7.61 47.87
C ALA A 120 -2.29 6.37 47.06
N THR A 121 -3.07 5.97 46.05
CA THR A 121 -2.80 4.84 45.15
C THR A 121 -2.06 5.23 43.86
N GLY A 122 -1.88 6.54 43.59
CA GLY A 122 -1.27 7.06 42.37
C GLY A 122 -2.11 8.17 41.71
N PRO A 123 -1.67 8.72 40.57
CA PRO A 123 -2.43 9.71 39.83
C PRO A 123 -3.67 9.06 39.22
N LEU A 124 -4.80 9.76 39.30
CA LEU A 124 -6.08 9.36 38.76
C LEU A 124 -6.54 10.38 37.72
N LEU A 125 -7.12 9.93 36.61
CA LEU A 125 -7.77 10.81 35.64
C LEU A 125 -9.27 10.79 35.89
N VAL A 126 -9.85 11.96 36.18
CA VAL A 126 -11.28 12.13 36.37
C VAL A 126 -11.89 12.76 35.12
N SER A 127 -12.82 12.03 34.51
CA SER A 127 -13.60 12.49 33.35
C SER A 127 -15.07 12.54 33.73
N VAL A 128 -15.69 13.71 33.54
CA VAL A 128 -17.12 13.92 33.77
C VAL A 128 -17.82 14.03 32.42
N ARG A 129 -18.95 13.32 32.26
CA ARG A 129 -19.75 13.34 31.04
C ARG A 129 -21.22 13.62 31.40
N PRO A 130 -21.86 14.62 30.76
CA PRO A 130 -23.28 14.85 30.96
C PRO A 130 -24.08 13.68 30.37
N LEU A 131 -25.15 13.29 31.07
CA LEU A 131 -26.12 12.31 30.61
C LEU A 131 -27.41 13.04 30.26
N GLU A 132 -27.90 12.79 29.05
CA GLU A 132 -29.14 13.36 28.53
C GLU A 132 -30.11 12.24 28.14
N ALA A 133 -31.35 12.30 28.61
CA ALA A 133 -32.43 11.43 28.19
C ALA A 133 -33.48 12.28 27.47
N ALA A 134 -33.79 11.92 26.22
CA ALA A 134 -34.73 12.67 25.37
C ALA A 134 -34.46 14.19 25.31
N GLY A 135 -33.18 14.59 25.33
CA GLY A 135 -32.76 16.01 25.28
C GLY A 135 -32.85 16.77 26.61
N VAL A 136 -33.14 16.10 27.72
CA VAL A 136 -33.16 16.69 29.07
C VAL A 136 -31.96 16.18 29.89
N PRO A 137 -31.18 17.05 30.55
CA PRO A 137 -30.05 16.65 31.37
C PRO A 137 -30.52 15.92 32.64
N VAL A 138 -30.24 14.62 32.72
CA VAL A 138 -30.65 13.74 33.82
C VAL A 138 -29.62 13.69 34.95
N GLY A 139 -28.35 13.94 34.62
CA GLY A 139 -27.25 13.95 35.58
C GLY A 139 -25.89 13.91 34.91
N ASN A 140 -24.85 13.65 35.70
CA ASN A 140 -23.48 13.51 35.24
C ASN A 140 -22.95 12.11 35.57
N LEU A 141 -22.31 11.48 34.59
CA LEU A 141 -21.51 10.28 34.78
C LEU A 141 -20.07 10.68 35.08
N VAL A 142 -19.54 10.14 36.17
CA VAL A 142 -18.16 10.31 36.61
C VAL A 142 -17.43 9.00 36.33
N VAL A 143 -16.36 9.08 35.55
CA VAL A 143 -15.48 7.95 35.23
C VAL A 143 -14.07 8.29 35.70
N VAL A 144 -13.50 7.42 36.53
CA VAL A 144 -12.16 7.59 37.10
C VAL A 144 -11.25 6.47 36.60
N HIS A 145 -10.14 6.85 35.97
CA HIS A 145 -9.12 5.92 35.48
C HIS A 145 -7.87 5.96 36.36
N ASP A 146 -7.21 4.82 36.54
CA ASP A 146 -5.91 4.75 37.20
C ASP A 146 -4.78 5.09 36.21
N MET A 147 -3.95 6.08 36.56
CA MET A 147 -2.77 6.47 35.80
C MET A 147 -1.44 6.02 36.46
N SER A 148 -1.49 5.25 37.54
CA SER A 148 -0.29 4.73 38.23
C SER A 148 0.67 3.99 37.28
N PHE A 149 0.13 3.25 36.31
CA PHE A 149 0.90 2.57 35.27
C PHE A 149 1.66 3.54 34.34
N ILE A 150 1.03 4.67 33.99
CA ILE A 150 1.63 5.69 33.12
C ILE A 150 2.75 6.42 33.86
N ALA A 151 2.55 6.70 35.14
CA ALA A 151 3.60 7.27 35.99
C ALA A 151 4.82 6.34 36.12
N ARG A 152 4.59 5.02 36.28
CA ARG A 152 5.67 4.02 36.30
C ARG A 152 6.42 3.97 34.97
N ARG A 153 5.70 3.97 33.85
CA ARG A 153 6.31 3.97 32.50
C ARG A 153 7.10 5.25 32.21
N SER A 154 6.60 6.43 32.57
CA SER A 154 7.35 7.69 32.40
C SER A 154 8.64 7.68 33.22
N ALA A 155 8.61 7.17 34.46
CA ALA A 155 9.80 7.03 35.28
C ALA A 155 10.86 6.08 34.66
N GLU A 156 10.42 4.98 34.03
CA GLU A 156 11.31 4.07 33.28
C GLU A 156 11.87 4.73 32.03
N THR A 157 11.04 5.39 31.21
CA THR A 157 11.46 6.11 30.00
C THR A 157 12.53 7.15 30.33
N ARG A 158 12.35 7.91 31.42
CA ARG A 158 13.34 8.86 31.91
C ARG A 158 14.68 8.19 32.26
N LYS A 159 14.65 7.02 32.91
CA LYS A 159 15.86 6.25 33.23
C LYS A 159 16.56 5.74 31.96
N TYR A 160 15.81 5.25 30.98
CA TYR A 160 16.36 4.77 29.71
C TYR A 160 16.97 5.91 28.89
N LEU A 161 16.30 7.06 28.80
CA LEU A 161 16.84 8.25 28.12
C LEU A 161 18.14 8.71 28.77
N TYR A 162 18.20 8.74 30.10
CA TYR A 162 19.42 9.08 30.82
C TYR A 162 20.56 8.09 30.49
N LEU A 163 20.30 6.79 30.56
CA LEU A 163 21.28 5.76 30.21
C LEU A 163 21.73 5.85 28.75
N PHE A 164 20.82 6.16 27.84
CA PHE A 164 21.11 6.35 26.43
C PHE A 164 22.09 7.52 26.20
N PHE A 165 21.84 8.69 26.81
CA PHE A 165 22.74 9.84 26.68
C PHE A 165 24.11 9.59 27.32
N VAL A 166 24.15 8.87 28.45
CA VAL A 166 25.41 8.44 29.08
C VAL A 166 26.19 7.50 28.14
N GLY A 167 25.51 6.51 27.55
CA GLY A 167 26.11 5.58 26.60
C GLY A 167 26.63 6.29 25.34
N LEU A 168 25.82 7.19 24.77
CA LEU A 168 26.20 8.00 23.61
C LEU A 168 27.44 8.86 23.91
N GLY A 169 27.48 9.51 25.07
CA GLY A 169 28.63 10.29 25.52
C GLY A 169 29.90 9.46 25.66
N ALA A 170 29.78 8.26 26.24
CA ALA A 170 30.91 7.33 26.40
C ALA A 170 31.45 6.86 25.03
N THR A 171 30.57 6.51 24.09
CA THR A 171 30.94 6.09 22.74
C THR A 171 31.64 7.20 21.96
N VAL A 172 31.10 8.41 21.97
CA VAL A 172 31.71 9.56 21.28
C VAL A 172 33.06 9.92 21.92
N ALA A 173 33.17 9.86 23.26
CA ALA A 173 34.44 10.07 23.95
C ALA A 173 35.48 9.02 23.57
N LEU A 174 35.09 7.74 23.48
CA LEU A 174 35.96 6.65 23.06
C LEU A 174 36.47 6.86 21.63
N ILE A 175 35.57 7.16 20.69
CA ILE A 175 35.91 7.45 19.29
C ILE A 175 36.87 8.65 19.21
N THR A 176 36.59 9.72 19.96
CA THR A 176 37.44 10.92 20.00
C THR A 176 38.86 10.60 20.50
N VAL A 177 38.98 9.76 21.53
CA VAL A 177 40.28 9.31 22.05
C VAL A 177 41.02 8.44 21.03
N VAL A 178 40.33 7.53 20.35
CA VAL A 178 40.92 6.68 19.30
C VAL A 178 41.42 7.52 18.14
N ILE A 179 40.62 8.47 17.65
CA ILE A 179 41.02 9.40 16.58
C ILE A 179 42.23 10.24 17.01
N ALA A 180 42.22 10.77 18.23
CA ALA A 180 43.35 11.55 18.75
C ALA A 180 44.64 10.70 18.88
N GLN A 181 44.53 9.44 19.28
CA GLN A 181 45.67 8.53 19.35
C GLN A 181 46.20 8.14 17.97
N LEU A 182 45.31 7.93 17.00
CA LEU A 182 45.68 7.60 15.62
C LEU A 182 46.35 8.79 14.92
N SER A 183 45.84 10.02 15.13
CA SER A 183 46.45 11.21 14.53
C SER A 183 47.84 11.50 15.12
N TRP A 184 48.02 11.29 16.42
CA TRP A 184 49.33 11.42 17.07
C TRP A 184 50.32 10.36 16.59
N ARG A 185 49.88 9.11 16.40
CA ARG A 185 50.72 8.03 15.83
C ARG A 185 51.10 8.30 14.38
N GLY A 186 50.18 8.80 13.56
CA GLY A 186 50.45 9.19 12.17
C GLY A 186 51.46 10.34 12.05
N TRP A 187 51.39 11.32 12.95
CA TRP A 187 52.31 12.47 12.93
C TRP A 187 53.74 12.10 13.40
N VAL A 188 53.87 11.24 14.42
CA VAL A 188 55.18 10.77 14.92
C VAL A 188 55.88 9.84 13.92
N GLN A 189 55.12 9.08 13.12
CA GLN A 189 55.68 8.27 12.02
C GLN A 189 56.10 9.13 10.83
N GLY A 190 55.34 10.17 10.47
CA GLY A 190 55.72 11.13 9.43
C GLY A 190 56.99 11.93 9.75
N LEU A 191 57.17 12.34 11.01
CA LEU A 191 58.36 13.10 11.44
C LEU A 191 59.65 12.25 11.48
N ARG A 192 59.54 10.94 11.77
CA ARG A 192 60.69 10.01 11.74
C ARG A 192 61.08 9.59 10.32
N ALA A 193 60.16 9.60 9.37
CA ALA A 193 60.43 9.33 7.96
C ALA A 193 61.15 10.52 7.27
N LEU A 194 60.81 11.76 7.67
CA LEU A 194 61.44 12.98 7.16
C LEU A 194 62.88 13.19 7.67
N LEU A 195 63.23 12.66 8.85
CA LEU A 195 64.59 12.72 9.42
C LEU A 195 65.55 11.63 8.87
N ARG A 196 65.06 10.67 8.08
CA ARG A 196 65.88 9.61 7.46
C ARG A 196 66.05 9.75 5.94
N GLY A 197 65.49 10.79 5.33
CA GLY A 197 65.87 11.20 3.98
C GLY A 197 65.55 10.20 2.86
N GLU A 198 64.43 9.48 2.93
CA GLU A 198 63.99 8.62 1.83
C GLU A 198 62.66 9.12 1.26
N GLY A 199 62.75 9.67 0.06
CA GLY A 199 61.65 10.23 -0.71
C GLY A 199 60.71 9.16 -1.27
N LEU A 200 59.44 9.53 -1.33
CA LEU A 200 58.39 8.82 -2.07
C LEU A 200 58.69 8.86 -3.58
N LEU A 201 59.01 7.70 -4.19
CA LEU A 201 58.29 7.09 -5.34
C LEU A 201 59.14 6.09 -6.17
N ARG A 202 58.61 4.85 -6.26
CA ARG A 202 58.63 3.84 -7.37
C ARG A 202 59.93 3.05 -7.69
N PRO A 203 59.83 1.90 -8.41
CA PRO A 203 58.83 0.81 -8.44
C PRO A 203 59.46 -0.61 -8.39
N SER A 204 58.62 -1.65 -8.30
CA SER A 204 58.91 -3.09 -8.53
C SER A 204 59.69 -3.84 -7.43
N ASP A 205 59.04 -4.77 -6.74
CA ASP A 205 59.27 -6.19 -7.01
C ASP A 205 58.24 -7.09 -6.33
N GLY A 206 57.87 -8.14 -7.06
CA GLY A 206 56.74 -9.01 -6.74
C GLY A 206 56.93 -9.84 -5.48
N ARG A 207 55.85 -9.93 -4.70
CA ARG A 207 55.45 -11.12 -3.95
C ARG A 207 53.96 -11.01 -3.62
N SER A 208 53.21 -12.00 -4.06
CA SER A 208 51.76 -12.15 -3.88
C SER A 208 51.41 -12.35 -2.40
N VAL A 209 50.65 -11.43 -1.82
CA VAL A 209 49.97 -11.64 -0.53
C VAL A 209 48.59 -12.21 -0.82
N GLY A 210 48.54 -13.53 -0.98
CA GLY A 210 47.33 -14.27 -1.30
C GLY A 210 47.45 -15.68 -0.76
N ASP A 211 47.54 -15.80 0.57
CA ASP A 211 47.22 -17.01 1.34
C ASP A 211 47.40 -16.69 2.83
N LEU A 212 46.41 -16.01 3.42
CA LEU A 212 46.28 -15.92 4.88
C LEU A 212 44.80 -16.13 5.28
N PRO A 213 44.49 -17.16 6.10
CA PRO A 213 43.12 -17.49 6.54
C PRO A 213 42.43 -16.42 7.41
N GLU A 214 43.13 -15.34 7.77
CA GLU A 214 42.73 -14.36 8.77
C GLU A 214 41.84 -13.21 8.23
N LEU A 215 41.56 -13.16 6.92
CA LEU A 215 40.82 -12.05 6.29
C LEU A 215 39.32 -12.31 6.06
N ARG A 216 38.79 -13.50 6.42
CA ARG A 216 37.35 -13.79 6.36
C ARG A 216 36.46 -12.85 7.19
N PRO A 217 36.84 -12.38 8.40
CA PRO A 217 35.98 -11.47 9.18
C PRO A 217 35.89 -10.06 8.58
N ILE A 218 36.92 -9.60 7.84
CA ILE A 218 36.91 -8.27 7.22
C ILE A 218 35.91 -8.20 6.05
N ALA A 219 35.67 -9.32 5.36
CA ALA A 219 34.70 -9.39 4.28
C ALA A 219 33.24 -9.42 4.76
N SER A 220 32.96 -9.92 5.97
CA SER A 220 31.63 -9.82 6.59
C SER A 220 31.37 -8.42 7.13
N ASP A 221 32.39 -7.79 7.70
CA ASP A 221 32.31 -6.45 8.28
C ASP A 221 32.17 -5.38 7.19
N LEU A 222 32.86 -5.54 6.05
CA LEU A 222 32.65 -4.67 4.89
C LEU A 222 31.23 -4.83 4.32
N ARG A 223 30.68 -6.05 4.31
CA ARG A 223 29.30 -6.30 3.89
C ARG A 223 28.28 -5.74 4.89
N SER A 224 28.55 -5.74 6.19
CA SER A 224 27.65 -5.09 7.17
C SER A 224 27.74 -3.57 7.05
N LEU A 225 28.95 -2.99 6.94
CA LEU A 225 29.14 -1.55 6.76
C LEU A 225 28.49 -0.99 5.50
N ILE A 226 28.57 -1.70 4.37
CA ILE A 226 27.85 -1.31 3.14
C ILE A 226 26.33 -1.39 3.35
N ARG A 227 25.84 -2.39 4.10
CA ARG A 227 24.40 -2.53 4.41
C ARG A 227 23.91 -1.43 5.34
N ASP A 228 24.69 -1.09 6.36
CA ASP A 228 24.35 -0.05 7.34
C ASP A 228 24.39 1.34 6.70
N LEU A 229 25.41 1.63 5.88
CA LEU A 229 25.51 2.89 5.14
C LEU A 229 24.39 3.05 4.09
N GLU A 230 23.95 1.97 3.44
CA GLU A 230 22.85 2.04 2.46
C GLU A 230 21.46 2.17 3.11
N ALA A 231 21.25 1.54 4.27
CA ALA A 231 20.01 1.64 5.03
C ALA A 231 19.81 3.07 5.59
N ASP A 232 20.89 3.69 6.08
CA ASP A 232 20.85 5.04 6.67
C ASP A 232 20.80 6.18 5.62
N HIS A 233 21.35 5.99 4.41
CA HIS A 233 21.34 7.04 3.38
C HIS A 233 20.04 7.10 2.58
N ARG A 234 19.35 5.97 2.37
CA ARG A 234 18.15 5.92 1.49
C ARG A 234 16.85 6.31 2.21
N SER A 235 16.71 6.01 3.50
CA SER A 235 15.46 6.32 4.22
C SER A 235 15.29 7.81 4.51
N ARG A 236 16.38 8.60 4.56
CA ARG A 236 16.31 10.03 4.88
C ARG A 236 15.98 10.93 3.68
N ASP A 237 16.33 10.52 2.47
CA ASP A 237 16.07 11.31 1.25
C ASP A 237 14.69 10.97 0.62
N GLU A 238 14.21 9.73 0.71
CA GLU A 238 12.91 9.32 0.13
C GLU A 238 11.70 10.03 0.76
N ASP A 239 11.75 10.33 2.06
CA ASP A 239 10.65 10.96 2.80
C ASP A 239 10.55 12.48 2.51
N GLN A 240 11.56 13.08 1.86
CA GLN A 240 11.59 14.51 1.50
C GLN A 240 11.36 14.76 0.00
N LEU A 241 11.33 13.71 -0.82
CA LEU A 241 11.15 13.81 -2.27
C LEU A 241 9.67 13.90 -2.64
N ALA A 242 9.29 14.99 -3.32
CA ALA A 242 8.02 15.04 -4.04
C ALA A 242 8.10 14.07 -5.24
N TRP A 243 7.26 13.03 -5.23
CA TRP A 243 7.23 12.03 -6.29
C TRP A 243 6.46 12.57 -7.50
N THR A 244 7.20 12.92 -8.55
CA THR A 244 6.70 13.54 -9.79
C THR A 244 7.31 12.86 -11.02
N PRO A 245 6.81 13.13 -12.25
CA PRO A 245 7.46 12.67 -13.47
C PRO A 245 8.94 13.06 -13.55
N ASP A 246 9.30 14.27 -13.11
CA ASP A 246 10.68 14.77 -13.19
C ASP A 246 11.60 14.08 -12.19
N THR A 247 11.10 13.77 -10.99
CA THR A 247 11.82 12.96 -10.01
C THR A 247 12.10 11.56 -10.57
N LEU A 248 11.11 10.94 -11.23
CA LEU A 248 11.27 9.63 -11.85
C LEU A 248 12.30 9.65 -12.99
N ARG A 249 12.27 10.69 -13.83
CA ARG A 249 13.29 10.92 -14.88
C ARG A 249 14.68 11.11 -14.29
N ALA A 250 14.80 11.85 -13.19
CA ALA A 250 16.07 12.08 -12.53
C ALA A 250 16.67 10.78 -11.99
N ILE A 251 15.85 9.91 -11.40
CA ILE A 251 16.27 8.57 -10.94
C ILE A 251 16.78 7.75 -12.12
N LEU A 252 16.04 7.68 -13.23
CA LEU A 252 16.49 6.94 -14.42
C LEU A 252 17.83 7.45 -14.96
N ARG A 253 17.99 8.77 -15.05
CA ARG A 253 19.24 9.38 -15.54
C ARG A 253 20.42 9.19 -14.60
N THR A 254 20.19 9.18 -13.29
CA THR A 254 21.26 9.15 -12.28
C THR A 254 21.65 7.73 -11.91
N ASP A 255 20.67 6.87 -11.63
CA ASP A 255 20.89 5.51 -11.15
C ASP A 255 21.01 4.48 -12.27
N LEU A 256 20.43 4.76 -13.46
CA LEU A 256 20.33 3.83 -14.57
C LEU A 256 20.67 4.48 -15.94
N PRO A 257 21.80 5.21 -16.08
CA PRO A 257 22.11 5.94 -17.30
C PRO A 257 22.33 5.02 -18.50
N GLY A 258 21.64 5.31 -19.61
CA GLY A 258 21.84 4.64 -20.90
C GLY A 258 21.25 3.24 -21.01
N HIS A 259 20.38 2.83 -20.07
CA HIS A 259 19.70 1.53 -20.13
C HIS A 259 18.31 1.65 -20.76
N ASP A 260 17.98 0.72 -21.64
CA ASP A 260 16.64 0.59 -22.19
C ASP A 260 15.65 0.21 -21.07
N VAL A 261 14.58 0.98 -20.95
CA VAL A 261 13.45 0.66 -20.07
C VAL A 261 12.31 0.14 -20.93
N MET A 262 11.94 -1.11 -20.70
CA MET A 262 10.87 -1.78 -21.41
C MET A 262 9.78 -2.21 -20.45
N VAL A 263 8.53 -2.00 -20.83
CA VAL A 263 7.37 -2.52 -20.12
C VAL A 263 6.73 -3.59 -20.97
N VAL A 264 6.39 -4.74 -20.38
CA VAL A 264 5.68 -5.81 -21.06
C VAL A 264 4.35 -6.06 -20.35
N SER A 265 3.22 -5.90 -21.05
CA SER A 265 1.90 -6.21 -20.50
C SER A 265 0.96 -6.77 -21.55
N ASN A 266 0.01 -7.62 -21.14
CA ASN A 266 -0.93 -8.21 -22.08
C ASN A 266 -1.83 -7.14 -22.73
N ARG A 267 -2.26 -6.14 -21.96
CA ARG A 267 -3.10 -5.04 -22.47
C ARG A 267 -2.23 -3.91 -22.98
N GLU A 268 -2.54 -3.42 -24.17
CA GLU A 268 -1.99 -2.18 -24.71
C GLU A 268 -2.72 -0.95 -24.16
N PRO A 269 -2.06 0.23 -24.12
CA PRO A 269 -2.67 1.47 -23.62
C PRO A 269 -3.62 2.15 -24.61
N TYR A 270 -3.47 1.90 -25.91
CA TYR A 270 -4.18 2.57 -26.99
C TYR A 270 -4.59 1.56 -28.07
N ILE A 271 -5.89 1.36 -28.25
CA ILE A 271 -6.47 0.39 -29.19
C ILE A 271 -7.08 1.15 -30.37
N HIS A 272 -6.73 0.78 -31.60
CA HIS A 272 -7.30 1.36 -32.81
C HIS A 272 -8.41 0.45 -33.34
N VAL A 273 -9.62 1.01 -33.43
CA VAL A 273 -10.81 0.29 -33.87
C VAL A 273 -11.34 0.92 -35.14
N ARG A 274 -11.48 0.11 -36.19
CA ARG A 274 -12.14 0.50 -37.44
C ARG A 274 -13.63 0.74 -37.19
N ARG A 275 -14.12 1.94 -37.50
CA ARG A 275 -15.55 2.31 -37.49
C ARG A 275 -15.92 2.94 -38.84
N GLY A 276 -16.37 2.10 -39.77
CA GLY A 276 -16.53 2.53 -41.17
C GLY A 276 -15.18 2.94 -41.76
N ASP A 277 -15.11 4.12 -42.36
CA ASP A 277 -13.88 4.65 -42.95
C ASP A 277 -12.92 5.32 -41.94
N ILE A 278 -13.35 5.49 -40.68
CA ILE A 278 -12.58 6.19 -39.66
C ILE A 278 -11.91 5.18 -38.71
N ILE A 279 -10.65 5.43 -38.36
CA ILE A 279 -9.97 4.72 -37.26
C ILE A 279 -10.21 5.51 -35.98
N ALA A 280 -10.96 4.92 -35.05
CA ALA A 280 -11.21 5.51 -33.75
C ALA A 280 -10.20 4.98 -32.72
N LEU A 281 -9.67 5.88 -31.89
CA LEU A 281 -8.82 5.54 -30.75
C LEU A 281 -9.69 5.17 -29.55
N TRP A 282 -9.34 4.07 -28.88
CA TRP A 282 -10.03 3.58 -27.70
C TRP A 282 -9.05 3.26 -26.57
N GLN A 283 -9.28 3.84 -25.39
CA GLN A 283 -8.52 3.51 -24.19
C GLN A 283 -9.24 2.40 -23.40
N PRO A 284 -8.59 1.26 -23.12
CA PRO A 284 -9.24 0.17 -22.42
C PRO A 284 -9.44 0.50 -20.93
N ALA A 285 -10.56 0.04 -20.36
CA ALA A 285 -10.82 0.12 -18.93
C ALA A 285 -9.90 -0.84 -18.15
N SER A 286 -8.70 -0.38 -17.78
CA SER A 286 -7.67 -1.19 -17.13
C SER A 286 -6.91 -0.38 -16.08
N GLY A 287 -6.92 -0.87 -14.83
CA GLY A 287 -6.14 -0.29 -13.75
C GLY A 287 -4.63 -0.35 -14.00
N LEU A 288 -4.14 -1.40 -14.67
CA LEU A 288 -2.73 -1.49 -15.07
C LEU A 288 -2.37 -0.39 -16.06
N VAL A 289 -3.21 -0.14 -17.07
CA VAL A 289 -2.95 0.94 -18.05
C VAL A 289 -2.97 2.30 -17.37
N THR A 290 -3.96 2.53 -16.50
CA THR A 290 -4.10 3.77 -15.71
C THR A 290 -2.85 4.08 -14.89
N ALA A 291 -2.20 3.05 -14.33
CA ALA A 291 -0.98 3.24 -13.56
C ALA A 291 0.29 3.32 -14.42
N MET A 292 0.39 2.51 -15.48
CA MET A 292 1.62 2.41 -16.29
C MET A 292 1.78 3.54 -17.32
N GLU A 293 0.69 4.11 -17.83
CA GLU A 293 0.76 5.17 -18.85
C GLU A 293 1.53 6.42 -18.36
N PRO A 294 1.28 6.97 -17.16
CA PRO A 294 2.03 8.13 -16.66
C PRO A 294 3.52 7.82 -16.47
N ILE A 295 3.84 6.59 -16.11
CA ILE A 295 5.23 6.12 -15.95
C ILE A 295 5.90 6.09 -17.32
N MET A 296 5.25 5.52 -18.34
CA MET A 296 5.83 5.43 -19.67
C MET A 296 6.04 6.81 -20.32
N ARG A 297 5.10 7.74 -20.13
CA ARG A 297 5.29 9.16 -20.53
C ARG A 297 6.46 9.83 -19.82
N ALA A 298 6.77 9.44 -18.58
CA ALA A 298 7.89 9.99 -17.85
C ALA A 298 9.23 9.38 -18.31
N CYS A 299 9.28 8.07 -18.53
CA CYS A 299 10.51 7.31 -18.74
C CYS A 299 11.01 7.27 -20.20
N SER A 300 10.15 7.51 -21.19
CA SER A 300 10.48 7.46 -22.63
C SER A 300 11.15 6.15 -23.08
N GLY A 301 10.42 5.04 -22.96
CA GLY A 301 10.88 3.70 -23.34
C GLY A 301 9.96 2.97 -24.33
N THR A 302 10.07 1.64 -24.41
CA THR A 302 9.20 0.80 -25.25
C THR A 302 8.19 0.05 -24.40
N TRP A 303 6.91 0.17 -24.73
CA TRP A 303 5.85 -0.65 -24.17
C TRP A 303 5.52 -1.77 -25.15
N ILE A 304 5.81 -3.02 -24.80
CA ILE A 304 5.49 -4.21 -25.58
C ILE A 304 4.14 -4.78 -25.10
N ALA A 305 3.15 -4.87 -25.98
CA ALA A 305 1.82 -5.37 -25.66
C ALA A 305 1.13 -6.11 -26.81
N HIS A 306 0.09 -6.88 -26.52
CA HIS A 306 -0.71 -7.52 -27.58
C HIS A 306 -1.58 -6.47 -28.28
N GLY A 307 -1.47 -6.40 -29.61
CA GLY A 307 -2.32 -5.56 -30.47
C GLY A 307 -3.65 -6.23 -30.78
N GLY A 308 -4.72 -5.81 -30.12
CA GLY A 308 -6.03 -6.47 -30.18
C GLY A 308 -7.12 -5.72 -30.96
N GLY A 309 -6.85 -4.51 -31.40
CA GLY A 309 -7.75 -3.65 -32.16
C GLY A 309 -7.90 -4.06 -33.62
N SER A 310 -9.09 -3.83 -34.18
CA SER A 310 -9.40 -4.20 -35.57
C SER A 310 -8.63 -3.41 -36.62
N ALA A 311 -8.08 -2.23 -36.26
CA ALA A 311 -7.27 -1.39 -37.13
C ALA A 311 -5.80 -1.28 -36.65
N ASP A 312 -5.40 -2.02 -35.62
CA ASP A 312 -4.06 -1.86 -35.02
C ASP A 312 -2.93 -2.19 -35.99
N ARG A 313 -3.14 -3.16 -36.89
CA ARG A 313 -2.16 -3.53 -37.93
C ARG A 313 -1.98 -2.46 -39.00
N GLU A 314 -2.92 -1.54 -39.14
CA GLU A 314 -2.92 -0.54 -40.21
C GLU A 314 -2.20 0.75 -39.80
N VAL A 315 -1.88 0.90 -38.51
CA VAL A 315 -1.29 2.11 -37.93
C VAL A 315 0.12 1.90 -37.39
N VAL A 316 0.68 0.70 -37.54
CA VAL A 316 2.06 0.39 -37.14
C VAL A 316 3.04 0.61 -38.29
N ASP A 317 4.31 0.79 -37.95
CA ASP A 317 5.41 0.75 -38.92
C ASP A 317 5.86 -0.68 -39.27
N GLU A 318 6.96 -0.79 -40.02
CA GLU A 318 7.52 -2.08 -40.47
C GLU A 318 8.05 -2.97 -39.32
N HIS A 319 8.24 -2.39 -38.13
CA HIS A 319 8.68 -3.07 -36.92
C HIS A 319 7.54 -3.21 -35.91
N ASP A 320 6.28 -3.11 -36.34
CA ASP A 320 5.09 -3.17 -35.48
C ASP A 320 5.05 -2.11 -34.35
N HIS A 321 5.73 -0.97 -34.53
CA HIS A 321 5.71 0.14 -33.57
C HIS A 321 4.64 1.16 -33.91
N VAL A 322 4.12 1.81 -32.86
CA VAL A 322 3.30 3.01 -32.97
C VAL A 322 3.72 4.04 -31.92
N PRO A 323 4.00 5.30 -32.31
CA PRO A 323 4.31 6.38 -31.38
C PRO A 323 3.06 6.79 -30.59
N VAL A 324 3.17 6.84 -29.26
CA VAL A 324 2.04 7.12 -28.36
C VAL A 324 2.42 8.07 -27.22
N PRO A 325 1.48 8.86 -26.67
CA PRO A 325 0.10 9.07 -27.15
C PRO A 325 0.03 9.74 -28.53
N PRO A 326 -1.01 9.50 -29.36
CA PRO A 326 -1.03 9.98 -30.76
C PRO A 326 -0.90 11.49 -30.95
N GLU A 327 -1.43 12.30 -30.03
CA GLU A 327 -1.37 13.76 -30.12
C GLU A 327 0.01 14.33 -29.77
N GLN A 328 0.71 13.70 -28.82
CA GLN A 328 2.02 14.12 -28.32
C GLN A 328 2.86 12.88 -27.99
N PRO A 329 3.52 12.26 -29.00
CA PRO A 329 4.30 11.06 -28.79
C PRO A 329 5.36 11.24 -27.71
N ALA A 330 5.30 10.37 -26.69
CA ALA A 330 6.20 10.40 -25.54
C ALA A 330 7.01 9.10 -25.38
N TYR A 331 6.50 7.99 -25.92
CA TYR A 331 7.13 6.66 -25.88
C TYR A 331 6.65 5.81 -27.07
N GLN A 332 7.28 4.65 -27.27
CA GLN A 332 6.91 3.72 -28.35
C GLN A 332 6.06 2.57 -27.82
N LEU A 333 5.00 2.20 -28.54
CA LEU A 333 4.24 0.98 -28.30
C LEU A 333 4.63 -0.06 -29.37
N ARG A 334 5.23 -1.17 -28.96
CA ARG A 334 5.51 -2.34 -29.81
C ARG A 334 4.36 -3.34 -29.69
N ARG A 335 3.71 -3.66 -30.81
CA ARG A 335 2.63 -4.66 -30.83
C ARG A 335 3.15 -6.06 -31.11
N VAL A 336 2.68 -7.00 -30.31
CA VAL A 336 2.84 -8.45 -30.55
C VAL A 336 1.50 -8.97 -31.06
N TRP A 337 1.56 -9.75 -32.12
CA TRP A 337 0.36 -10.28 -32.77
C TRP A 337 0.05 -11.70 -32.32
N LEU A 338 -1.18 -11.93 -31.88
CA LEU A 338 -1.66 -13.26 -31.52
C LEU A 338 -2.67 -13.76 -32.55
N THR A 339 -2.63 -15.06 -32.84
CA THR A 339 -3.70 -15.70 -33.60
C THR A 339 -4.96 -15.87 -32.74
N PRO A 340 -6.15 -16.03 -33.34
CA PRO A 340 -7.37 -16.30 -32.57
C PRO A 340 -7.26 -17.52 -31.64
N GLU A 341 -6.55 -18.56 -32.07
CA GLU A 341 -6.32 -19.78 -31.28
C GLU A 341 -5.39 -19.51 -30.09
N GLN A 342 -4.33 -18.72 -30.29
CA GLN A 342 -3.46 -18.26 -29.21
C GLN A 342 -4.24 -17.41 -28.22
N GLU A 343 -5.02 -16.44 -28.69
CA GLU A 343 -5.86 -15.60 -27.82
C GLU A 343 -6.87 -16.44 -27.02
N ALA A 344 -7.52 -17.41 -27.67
CA ALA A 344 -8.44 -18.35 -27.04
C ALA A 344 -7.78 -19.16 -25.92
N GLY A 345 -6.66 -19.83 -26.21
CA GLY A 345 -5.99 -20.72 -25.24
C GLY A 345 -5.26 -19.96 -24.13
N TYR A 346 -4.46 -18.95 -24.47
CA TYR A 346 -3.65 -18.22 -23.50
C TYR A 346 -4.48 -17.23 -22.67
N TYR A 347 -5.24 -16.34 -23.32
CA TYR A 347 -5.90 -15.23 -22.63
C TYR A 347 -7.24 -15.67 -22.04
N TYR A 348 -8.15 -16.22 -22.85
CA TYR A 348 -9.44 -16.65 -22.32
C TYR A 348 -9.32 -17.91 -21.46
N GLY A 349 -8.63 -18.95 -21.94
CA GLY A 349 -8.41 -20.20 -21.23
C GLY A 349 -7.49 -20.07 -20.01
N PHE A 350 -6.18 -20.22 -20.20
CA PHE A 350 -5.24 -20.39 -19.09
C PHE A 350 -5.23 -19.20 -18.12
N ALA A 351 -5.16 -17.97 -18.64
CA ALA A 351 -5.05 -16.79 -17.81
C ALA A 351 -6.37 -16.45 -17.08
N ASN A 352 -7.52 -16.45 -17.78
CA ASN A 352 -8.78 -15.95 -17.21
C ASN A 352 -9.78 -17.02 -16.73
N GLU A 353 -9.76 -18.25 -17.27
CA GLU A 353 -10.50 -19.39 -16.70
C GLU A 353 -9.66 -20.18 -15.68
N GLY A 354 -8.33 -20.15 -15.80
CA GLY A 354 -7.40 -20.85 -14.90
C GLY A 354 -6.86 -19.97 -13.76
N LEU A 355 -5.89 -19.10 -14.08
CA LEU A 355 -5.14 -18.32 -13.07
C LEU A 355 -5.99 -17.27 -12.35
N TRP A 356 -6.89 -16.58 -13.06
CA TRP A 356 -7.72 -15.53 -12.45
C TRP A 356 -8.58 -16.05 -11.29
N PRO A 357 -9.47 -17.05 -11.47
CA PRO A 357 -10.24 -17.60 -10.35
C PRO A 357 -9.38 -18.24 -9.26
N LEU A 358 -8.29 -18.93 -9.65
CA LEU A 358 -7.32 -19.51 -8.72
C LEU A 358 -6.76 -18.47 -7.75
N CYS A 359 -6.28 -17.36 -8.28
CA CYS A 359 -5.59 -16.34 -7.48
C CYS A 359 -6.56 -15.45 -6.71
N HIS A 360 -7.77 -15.26 -7.22
CA HIS A 360 -8.81 -14.51 -6.53
C HIS A 360 -9.56 -15.33 -5.48
N ASN A 361 -9.21 -16.62 -5.24
CA ASN A 361 -9.99 -17.53 -4.40
C ASN A 361 -11.49 -17.41 -4.69
N ALA A 362 -11.82 -17.24 -5.98
CA ALA A 362 -13.18 -16.95 -6.39
C ALA A 362 -14.07 -18.17 -6.14
N HIS A 363 -15.37 -17.95 -5.95
CA HIS A 363 -16.37 -19.02 -5.91
C HIS A 363 -16.60 -19.68 -7.30
N VAL A 364 -15.70 -19.42 -8.25
CA VAL A 364 -15.65 -20.01 -9.59
C VAL A 364 -14.48 -20.97 -9.63
N ARG A 365 -14.73 -22.23 -10.01
CA ARG A 365 -13.69 -23.25 -10.07
C ARG A 365 -12.71 -22.94 -11.22
N PRO A 366 -11.38 -22.93 -10.98
CA PRO A 366 -10.41 -22.74 -12.05
C PRO A 366 -10.41 -23.94 -13.01
N ILE A 367 -10.28 -23.65 -14.31
CA ILE A 367 -10.24 -24.65 -15.38
C ILE A 367 -8.86 -24.66 -16.01
N PHE A 368 -8.28 -25.85 -16.11
CA PHE A 368 -6.94 -26.07 -16.65
C PHE A 368 -7.00 -27.13 -17.76
N ARG A 369 -6.53 -26.75 -18.96
CA ARG A 369 -6.45 -27.64 -20.13
C ARG A 369 -5.04 -27.61 -20.69
N THR A 370 -4.53 -28.75 -21.12
CA THR A 370 -3.17 -28.84 -21.67
C THR A 370 -2.99 -27.97 -22.91
N SER A 371 -4.01 -27.92 -23.79
CA SER A 371 -4.01 -27.03 -24.95
C SER A 371 -3.84 -25.56 -24.57
N ASP A 372 -4.50 -25.12 -23.51
CA ASP A 372 -4.45 -23.73 -23.04
C ASP A 372 -3.07 -23.39 -22.47
N TRP A 373 -2.48 -24.34 -21.75
CA TRP A 373 -1.10 -24.24 -21.26
C TRP A 373 -0.07 -24.14 -22.39
N GLU A 374 -0.20 -24.97 -23.43
CA GLU A 374 0.69 -24.93 -24.60
C GLU A 374 0.62 -23.57 -25.31
N GLN A 375 -0.58 -23.00 -25.44
CA GLN A 375 -0.75 -21.64 -25.95
C GLN A 375 -0.15 -20.61 -24.97
N TYR A 376 -0.34 -20.77 -23.66
CA TYR A 376 0.24 -19.88 -22.66
C TYR A 376 1.76 -19.81 -22.73
N ALA A 377 2.42 -20.96 -22.84
CA ALA A 377 3.86 -21.05 -23.03
C ALA A 377 4.33 -20.48 -24.38
N THR A 378 3.58 -20.74 -25.46
CA THR A 378 3.86 -20.21 -26.80
C THR A 378 3.80 -18.69 -26.84
N VAL A 379 2.76 -18.10 -26.25
CA VAL A 379 2.60 -16.65 -26.17
C VAL A 379 3.69 -16.03 -25.30
N ASN A 380 4.00 -16.60 -24.13
CA ASN A 380 5.10 -16.11 -23.29
C ASN A 380 6.44 -16.11 -24.05
N ARG A 381 6.68 -17.13 -24.90
CA ARG A 381 7.89 -17.19 -25.74
C ARG A 381 7.91 -16.11 -26.83
N ALA A 382 6.78 -15.85 -27.48
CA ALA A 382 6.67 -14.79 -28.48
C ALA A 382 6.96 -13.41 -27.86
N PHE A 383 6.45 -13.14 -26.66
CA PHE A 383 6.77 -11.92 -25.91
C PHE A 383 8.23 -11.87 -25.46
N ALA A 384 8.83 -12.99 -25.07
CA ALA A 384 10.26 -13.05 -24.74
C ALA A 384 11.12 -12.67 -25.95
N GLN A 385 10.77 -13.19 -27.13
CA GLN A 385 11.44 -12.85 -28.39
C GLN A 385 11.31 -11.35 -28.71
N ALA A 386 10.11 -10.78 -28.58
CA ALA A 386 9.91 -9.34 -28.80
C ALA A 386 10.79 -8.49 -27.86
N VAL A 387 10.92 -8.86 -26.58
CA VAL A 387 11.83 -8.16 -25.66
C VAL A 387 13.30 -8.22 -26.13
N VAL A 388 13.74 -9.39 -26.61
CA VAL A 388 15.11 -9.59 -27.09
C VAL A 388 15.38 -8.78 -28.36
N GLU A 389 14.41 -8.73 -29.28
CA GLU A 389 14.51 -7.96 -30.53
C GLU A 389 14.56 -6.45 -30.29
N GLU A 390 13.84 -5.96 -29.27
CA GLU A 390 13.85 -4.54 -28.90
C GLU A 390 15.10 -4.13 -28.11
N ALA A 391 15.82 -5.08 -27.49
CA ALA A 391 16.94 -4.78 -26.61
C ALA A 391 18.15 -4.24 -27.40
N SER A 392 18.52 -2.98 -27.14
CA SER A 392 19.70 -2.36 -27.75
C SER A 392 20.97 -2.56 -26.92
N SER A 393 20.83 -2.89 -25.62
CA SER A 393 21.91 -3.23 -24.69
C SER A 393 21.83 -4.68 -24.20
N PRO A 394 22.95 -5.33 -23.82
CA PRO A 394 22.94 -6.62 -23.13
C PRO A 394 22.32 -6.59 -21.72
N ASP A 395 22.17 -5.42 -21.10
CA ASP A 395 21.63 -5.26 -19.74
C ASP A 395 20.38 -4.33 -19.66
N PRO A 396 19.29 -4.64 -20.37
CA PRO A 396 18.07 -3.81 -20.33
C PRO A 396 17.34 -3.97 -18.99
N ILE A 397 16.45 -3.02 -18.70
CA ILE A 397 15.52 -3.09 -17.58
C ILE A 397 14.16 -3.45 -18.13
N VAL A 398 13.67 -4.63 -17.75
CA VAL A 398 12.40 -5.14 -18.27
C VAL A 398 11.40 -5.25 -17.13
N LEU A 399 10.34 -4.46 -17.22
CA LEU A 399 9.23 -4.42 -16.29
C LEU A 399 8.10 -5.34 -16.79
N VAL A 400 8.09 -6.60 -16.34
CA VAL A 400 7.09 -7.60 -16.72
C VAL A 400 5.83 -7.46 -15.87
N GLN A 401 4.68 -7.25 -16.51
CA GLN A 401 3.43 -6.97 -15.82
C GLN A 401 2.46 -8.15 -15.86
N ASP A 402 2.12 -8.61 -14.67
CA ASP A 402 0.94 -9.39 -14.31
C ASP A 402 0.93 -10.89 -14.67
N TYR A 403 -0.10 -11.58 -14.18
CA TYR A 403 -0.29 -13.05 -14.23
C TYR A 403 -0.30 -13.68 -15.63
N HIS A 404 -0.42 -12.87 -16.67
CA HIS A 404 -0.34 -13.34 -18.05
C HIS A 404 1.07 -13.81 -18.42
N PHE A 405 2.09 -13.31 -17.72
CA PHE A 405 3.50 -13.51 -18.10
C PHE A 405 4.32 -14.14 -16.98
N ALA A 406 3.81 -15.20 -16.37
CA ALA A 406 4.53 -15.89 -15.29
C ALA A 406 5.80 -16.60 -15.79
N LEU A 407 5.84 -17.07 -17.05
CA LEU A 407 7.00 -17.77 -17.62
C LEU A 407 8.03 -16.84 -18.26
N LEU A 408 7.56 -15.68 -18.71
CA LEU A 408 8.36 -14.69 -19.42
C LEU A 408 9.68 -14.30 -18.73
N PRO A 409 9.76 -14.10 -17.40
CA PRO A 409 11.01 -13.65 -16.78
C PRO A 409 12.15 -14.65 -16.95
N ARG A 410 11.89 -15.95 -16.77
CA ARG A 410 12.90 -17.00 -17.03
C ARG A 410 13.32 -17.00 -18.51
N MET A 411 12.36 -16.94 -19.43
CA MET A 411 12.64 -16.96 -20.87
C MET A 411 13.47 -15.77 -21.34
N ILE A 412 13.25 -14.59 -20.77
CA ILE A 412 14.10 -13.41 -21.02
C ILE A 412 15.49 -13.62 -20.42
N GLN A 413 15.55 -14.06 -19.17
CA GLN A 413 16.82 -14.24 -18.45
C GLN A 413 17.76 -15.24 -19.15
N GLU A 414 17.23 -16.29 -19.75
CA GLU A 414 18.04 -17.29 -20.48
C GLU A 414 18.69 -16.69 -21.74
N GLN A 415 18.03 -15.72 -22.39
CA GLN A 415 18.52 -15.07 -23.60
C GLN A 415 19.32 -13.79 -23.31
N LEU A 416 18.97 -13.08 -22.23
CA LEU A 416 19.60 -11.85 -21.73
C LEU A 416 20.00 -12.03 -20.26
N PRO A 417 21.12 -12.73 -19.95
CA PRO A 417 21.50 -13.07 -18.59
C PRO A 417 21.82 -11.89 -17.66
N ASP A 418 22.17 -10.74 -18.25
CA ASP A 418 22.52 -9.49 -17.58
C ASP A 418 21.33 -8.51 -17.48
N ALA A 419 20.18 -8.87 -18.05
CA ALA A 419 18.95 -8.08 -17.92
C ALA A 419 18.52 -7.99 -16.45
N THR A 420 17.96 -6.84 -16.08
CA THR A 420 17.29 -6.68 -14.78
C THR A 420 15.81 -6.74 -14.98
N ILE A 421 15.23 -7.85 -14.54
CA ILE A 421 13.83 -8.17 -14.77
C ILE A 421 13.07 -7.89 -13.48
N VAL A 422 12.17 -6.92 -13.52
CA VAL A 422 11.27 -6.58 -12.43
C VAL A 422 9.88 -7.05 -12.83
N SER A 423 9.43 -8.13 -12.22
CA SER A 423 8.06 -8.63 -12.42
C SER A 423 7.16 -8.06 -11.35
N PHE A 424 5.96 -7.64 -11.74
CA PHE A 424 4.96 -7.16 -10.80
C PHE A 424 3.65 -7.94 -10.97
N TRP A 425 3.16 -8.53 -9.88
CA TRP A 425 1.93 -9.32 -9.84
C TRP A 425 0.77 -8.46 -9.32
N HIS A 426 -0.16 -8.08 -10.20
CA HIS A 426 -1.20 -7.08 -9.88
C HIS A 426 -2.46 -7.67 -9.24
N ILE A 427 -2.69 -8.96 -9.40
CA ILE A 427 -3.80 -9.66 -8.74
C ILE A 427 -3.37 -10.16 -7.36
N PRO A 428 -4.27 -10.65 -6.51
CA PRO A 428 -3.86 -11.30 -5.27
C PRO A 428 -2.97 -12.52 -5.51
N TRP A 429 -2.12 -12.84 -4.53
CA TRP A 429 -1.42 -14.13 -4.52
C TRP A 429 -2.11 -15.06 -3.51
N PRO A 430 -2.60 -16.24 -3.94
CA PRO A 430 -3.34 -17.15 -3.08
C PRO A 430 -2.42 -17.82 -2.04
N ASN A 431 -2.99 -18.51 -1.06
CA ASN A 431 -2.18 -19.32 -0.14
C ASN A 431 -1.59 -20.55 -0.87
N PRO A 432 -0.57 -21.21 -0.29
CA PRO A 432 0.11 -22.34 -0.93
C PRO A 432 -0.82 -23.49 -1.31
N GLU A 433 -1.81 -23.79 -0.46
CA GLU A 433 -2.78 -24.86 -0.71
C GLU A 433 -3.67 -24.59 -1.92
N ALA A 434 -4.19 -23.36 -2.05
CA ALA A 434 -4.98 -22.98 -3.20
C ALA A 434 -4.11 -22.96 -4.47
N PHE A 435 -2.91 -22.38 -4.42
CA PHE A 435 -2.01 -22.35 -5.57
C PHE A 435 -1.66 -23.75 -6.09
N ALA A 436 -1.53 -24.73 -5.19
CA ALA A 436 -1.19 -26.12 -5.54
C ALA A 436 -2.23 -26.82 -6.45
N ILE A 437 -3.43 -26.26 -6.59
CA ILE A 437 -4.46 -26.73 -7.54
C ILE A 437 -3.97 -26.64 -9.00
N CYS A 438 -3.08 -25.68 -9.33
CA CYS A 438 -2.56 -25.54 -10.67
C CYS A 438 -1.64 -26.74 -11.05
N PRO A 439 -1.90 -27.44 -12.17
CA PRO A 439 -1.04 -28.55 -12.60
C PRO A 439 0.39 -28.14 -12.93
N TRP A 440 0.59 -26.93 -13.46
CA TRP A 440 1.90 -26.39 -13.89
C TRP A 440 2.50 -25.40 -12.88
N ARG A 441 2.18 -25.60 -11.60
CA ARG A 441 2.61 -24.72 -10.50
C ARG A 441 4.13 -24.55 -10.42
N GLU A 442 4.91 -25.61 -10.69
CA GLU A 442 6.37 -25.57 -10.59
C GLU A 442 6.97 -24.74 -11.73
N GLU A 443 6.46 -24.89 -12.95
CA GLU A 443 6.87 -24.14 -14.13
C GLU A 443 6.53 -22.65 -13.99
N LEU A 444 5.35 -22.33 -13.44
CA LEU A 444 4.97 -20.94 -13.15
C LEU A 444 5.91 -20.30 -12.12
N LEU A 445 6.24 -21.02 -11.04
CA LEU A 445 7.17 -20.54 -10.02
C LEU A 445 8.60 -20.41 -10.57
N ASP A 446 9.09 -21.37 -11.36
CA ASP A 446 10.40 -21.28 -12.03
C ASP A 446 10.46 -20.04 -12.94
N GLY A 447 9.38 -19.82 -13.71
CA GLY A 447 9.19 -18.63 -14.53
C GLY A 447 9.33 -17.33 -13.75
N LEU A 448 8.58 -17.19 -12.65
CA LEU A 448 8.58 -16.01 -11.79
C LEU A 448 9.92 -15.81 -11.06
N LEU A 449 10.60 -16.90 -10.69
CA LEU A 449 11.96 -16.88 -10.13
C LEU A 449 13.05 -16.65 -11.20
N GLY A 450 12.66 -16.32 -12.44
CA GLY A 450 13.53 -15.70 -13.43
C GLY A 450 13.78 -14.22 -13.16
N SER A 451 12.95 -13.58 -12.34
CA SER A 451 13.02 -12.14 -12.05
C SER A 451 14.16 -11.80 -11.08
N SER A 452 14.74 -10.61 -11.25
CA SER A 452 15.60 -10.00 -10.24
C SER A 452 14.77 -9.51 -9.04
N ILE A 453 13.61 -8.92 -9.33
CA ILE A 453 12.63 -8.46 -8.34
C ILE A 453 11.27 -9.01 -8.70
N LEU A 454 10.55 -9.57 -7.72
CA LEU A 454 9.14 -9.88 -7.81
C LEU A 454 8.35 -9.00 -6.83
N GLY A 455 7.53 -8.13 -7.40
CA GLY A 455 6.72 -7.15 -6.68
C GLY A 455 5.28 -7.61 -6.47
N PHE A 456 4.73 -7.32 -5.29
CA PHE A 456 3.32 -7.49 -4.96
C PHE A 456 2.74 -6.25 -4.29
N HIS A 457 1.42 -6.09 -4.32
CA HIS A 457 0.74 -4.96 -3.66
C HIS A 457 0.86 -4.95 -2.13
N THR A 458 0.78 -6.13 -1.50
CA THR A 458 0.61 -6.25 -0.05
C THR A 458 1.67 -7.18 0.54
N GLN A 459 2.04 -6.94 1.80
CA GLN A 459 2.99 -7.82 2.50
C GLN A 459 2.42 -9.24 2.63
N PHE A 460 1.11 -9.36 2.76
CA PHE A 460 0.42 -10.65 2.81
C PHE A 460 0.68 -11.48 1.55
N HIS A 461 0.62 -10.87 0.37
CA HIS A 461 0.93 -11.56 -0.89
C HIS A 461 2.42 -11.96 -0.99
N CYS A 462 3.33 -11.10 -0.51
CA CYS A 462 4.76 -11.44 -0.43
C CYS A 462 5.00 -12.68 0.44
N ASN A 463 4.37 -12.72 1.62
CA ASN A 463 4.48 -13.84 2.55
C ASN A 463 3.93 -15.14 1.91
N ASN A 464 2.72 -15.08 1.34
CA ASN A 464 2.11 -16.25 0.69
C ASN A 464 2.95 -16.77 -0.48
N PHE A 465 3.56 -15.88 -1.28
CA PHE A 465 4.45 -16.29 -2.37
C PHE A 465 5.68 -17.03 -1.84
N VAL A 466 6.34 -16.45 -0.83
CA VAL A 466 7.50 -17.08 -0.16
C VAL A 466 7.13 -18.45 0.41
N ASP A 467 5.99 -18.56 1.09
CA ASP A 467 5.49 -19.83 1.62
C ASP A 467 5.16 -20.85 0.53
N THR A 468 4.65 -20.36 -0.62
CA THR A 468 4.34 -21.19 -1.79
C THR A 468 5.61 -21.78 -2.39
N VAL A 469 6.66 -20.96 -2.55
CA VAL A 469 7.96 -21.40 -3.05
C VAL A 469 8.63 -22.39 -2.10
N ASP A 470 8.67 -22.07 -0.80
CA ASP A 470 9.28 -22.89 0.25
C ASP A 470 8.65 -24.30 0.33
N ARG A 471 7.35 -24.41 0.01
CA ARG A 471 6.60 -25.67 0.03
C ARG A 471 6.69 -26.48 -1.25
N LEU A 472 6.77 -25.82 -2.41
CA LEU A 472 6.62 -26.49 -3.71
C LEU A 472 7.94 -26.66 -4.48
N LEU A 473 8.97 -25.88 -4.16
CA LEU A 473 10.25 -25.94 -4.87
C LEU A 473 11.41 -26.17 -3.89
N GLU A 474 12.45 -26.86 -4.36
CA GLU A 474 13.74 -26.95 -3.67
C GLU A 474 14.53 -25.63 -3.84
N ALA A 475 14.04 -24.56 -3.24
CA ALA A 475 14.66 -23.23 -3.24
C ALA A 475 15.11 -22.84 -1.84
N ARG A 476 16.22 -22.08 -1.74
CA ARG A 476 16.65 -21.52 -0.45
C ARG A 476 15.96 -20.18 -0.23
N VAL A 477 15.04 -20.15 0.72
CA VAL A 477 14.31 -18.92 1.08
C VAL A 477 14.91 -18.26 2.31
N ASP A 478 15.23 -16.98 2.19
CA ASP A 478 15.58 -16.10 3.31
C ASP A 478 14.36 -15.25 3.65
N ARG A 479 13.74 -15.56 4.79
CA ARG A 479 12.51 -14.91 5.27
C ARG A 479 12.77 -13.56 5.95
N GLU A 480 14.00 -13.29 6.38
CA GLU A 480 14.36 -12.00 6.97
C GLU A 480 14.52 -10.96 5.86
N MET A 481 15.22 -11.33 4.80
CA MET A 481 15.50 -10.44 3.68
C MET A 481 14.44 -10.50 2.56
N PHE A 482 13.48 -11.42 2.66
CA PHE A 482 12.52 -11.75 1.59
C PHE A 482 13.21 -12.01 0.25
N THR A 483 14.18 -12.91 0.25
CA THR A 483 14.89 -13.32 -0.97
C THR A 483 14.81 -14.82 -1.19
N VAL A 484 14.69 -15.22 -2.45
CA VAL A 484 14.67 -16.62 -2.86
C VAL A 484 15.89 -16.88 -3.73
N SER A 485 16.72 -17.84 -3.34
CA SER A 485 17.81 -18.35 -4.17
C SER A 485 17.38 -19.67 -4.83
N TYR A 486 17.27 -19.66 -6.16
CA TYR A 486 16.88 -20.81 -6.96
C TYR A 486 17.75 -20.88 -8.22
N ARG A 487 18.28 -22.07 -8.55
CA ARG A 487 19.23 -22.29 -9.67
C ARG A 487 20.41 -21.29 -9.71
N SER A 488 21.00 -21.00 -8.55
CA SER A 488 22.09 -20.01 -8.37
C SER A 488 21.73 -18.56 -8.74
N LYS A 489 20.45 -18.24 -8.82
CA LYS A 489 19.94 -16.89 -9.07
C LYS A 489 19.13 -16.43 -7.87
N LEU A 490 19.26 -15.15 -7.54
CA LEU A 490 18.61 -14.53 -6.41
C LEU A 490 17.46 -13.66 -6.90
N THR A 491 16.27 -13.87 -6.36
CA THR A 491 15.07 -13.05 -6.60
C THR A 491 14.67 -12.36 -5.31
N ALA A 492 14.57 -11.04 -5.32
CA ALA A 492 14.04 -10.27 -4.19
C ALA A 492 12.52 -10.18 -4.28
N VAL A 493 11.81 -10.54 -3.21
CA VAL A 493 10.36 -10.45 -3.11
C VAL A 493 10.01 -9.19 -2.31
N LYS A 494 9.29 -8.25 -2.93
CA LYS A 494 9.10 -6.91 -2.36
C LYS A 494 7.64 -6.45 -2.45
N ARG A 495 7.23 -5.63 -1.48
CA ARG A 495 5.91 -4.99 -1.46
C ARG A 495 5.99 -3.60 -2.12
N TYR A 496 5.23 -3.39 -3.19
CA TYR A 496 4.98 -2.07 -3.77
C TYR A 496 3.46 -1.89 -4.02
N PRO A 497 2.75 -1.16 -3.14
CA PRO A 497 1.34 -0.86 -3.37
C PRO A 497 1.22 0.10 -4.56
N ILE A 498 0.52 -0.31 -5.61
CA ILE A 498 0.32 0.51 -6.80
C ILE A 498 -0.67 1.63 -6.49
N SER A 499 -0.54 2.75 -7.19
CA SER A 499 -1.39 3.91 -7.02
C SER A 499 -1.62 4.60 -8.36
N ILE A 500 -2.25 5.77 -8.32
CA ILE A 500 -2.61 6.56 -9.49
C ILE A 500 -1.69 7.77 -9.67
N GLU A 501 -1.76 8.39 -10.85
CA GLU A 501 -1.16 9.69 -11.12
C GLU A 501 -1.67 10.74 -10.13
N TRP A 502 -0.74 11.51 -9.55
CA TRP A 502 -1.07 12.63 -8.69
C TRP A 502 -0.24 13.88 -9.05
N PRO A 503 -0.89 15.07 -9.16
CA PRO A 503 -2.34 15.27 -9.18
C PRO A 503 -2.97 14.64 -10.44
N PRO A 504 -4.29 14.33 -10.46
CA PRO A 504 -4.95 13.87 -11.68
C PRO A 504 -4.79 14.87 -12.82
N SER A 505 -4.72 14.37 -14.05
CA SER A 505 -4.59 15.20 -15.25
C SER A 505 -5.67 16.31 -15.30
N PRO A 506 -5.32 17.55 -15.67
CA PRO A 506 -6.29 18.63 -15.84
C PRO A 506 -7.45 18.29 -16.77
N ALA A 507 -7.24 17.41 -17.75
CA ALA A 507 -8.31 16.93 -18.65
C ALA A 507 -9.41 16.17 -17.89
N LEU A 508 -9.06 15.42 -16.84
CA LEU A 508 -10.00 14.67 -16.01
C LEU A 508 -10.76 15.56 -15.02
N LEU A 509 -10.15 16.68 -14.61
CA LEU A 509 -10.70 17.64 -13.65
C LEU A 509 -11.28 18.90 -14.31
N GLY A 510 -11.35 18.94 -15.64
CA GLY A 510 -11.70 20.15 -16.40
C GLY A 510 -13.09 20.71 -16.10
N LYS A 511 -14.01 19.89 -15.59
CA LYS A 511 -15.35 20.32 -15.13
C LYS A 511 -15.38 20.46 -13.60
N PRO A 512 -15.82 21.60 -13.05
CA PRO A 512 -16.03 21.75 -11.61
C PRO A 512 -17.09 20.77 -11.09
N VAL A 513 -17.05 20.48 -9.78
CA VAL A 513 -17.90 19.45 -9.14
C VAL A 513 -19.41 19.72 -9.31
N GLU A 514 -19.88 20.94 -9.06
CA GLU A 514 -21.31 21.27 -9.13
C GLU A 514 -21.90 21.12 -10.55
N PRO A 515 -21.24 21.59 -11.63
CA PRO A 515 -21.64 21.24 -13.00
C PRO A 515 -21.72 19.73 -13.27
N CYS A 516 -20.77 18.92 -12.79
CA CYS A 516 -20.82 17.47 -12.93
C CYS A 516 -22.06 16.89 -12.21
N ARG A 517 -22.33 17.35 -10.98
CA ARG A 517 -23.50 16.97 -10.18
C ARG A 517 -24.81 17.22 -10.92
N LEU A 518 -24.94 18.40 -11.54
CA LEU A 518 -26.12 18.77 -12.31
C LEU A 518 -26.25 17.93 -13.58
N ALA A 519 -25.16 17.79 -14.34
CA ALA A 519 -25.15 17.09 -15.63
C ALA A 519 -25.52 15.61 -15.48
N VAL A 520 -24.95 14.92 -14.49
CA VAL A 520 -25.25 13.50 -14.24
C VAL A 520 -26.70 13.30 -13.80
N ARG A 521 -27.24 14.18 -12.93
CA ARG A 521 -28.65 14.11 -12.51
C ARG A 521 -29.59 14.35 -13.69
N GLN A 522 -29.32 15.37 -14.51
CA GLN A 522 -30.10 15.66 -15.71
C GLN A 522 -30.07 14.50 -16.71
N ARG A 523 -28.89 13.91 -16.95
CA ARG A 523 -28.71 12.76 -17.87
C ARG A 523 -29.58 11.57 -17.48
N HIS A 524 -29.78 11.35 -16.18
CA HIS A 524 -30.57 10.24 -15.64
C HIS A 524 -31.99 10.64 -15.20
N GLY A 525 -32.44 11.86 -15.51
CA GLY A 525 -33.78 12.34 -15.17
C GLY A 525 -34.03 12.51 -13.66
N LEU A 526 -32.98 12.71 -12.88
CA LEU A 526 -33.02 12.80 -11.42
C LEU A 526 -33.10 14.27 -10.95
N PRO A 527 -33.78 14.56 -9.83
CA PRO A 527 -33.89 15.90 -9.27
C PRO A 527 -32.56 16.35 -8.65
N ALA A 528 -32.37 17.66 -8.51
CA ALA A 528 -31.13 18.24 -7.97
C ALA A 528 -30.77 17.69 -6.56
N GLU A 529 -31.78 17.46 -5.72
CA GLU A 529 -31.61 16.97 -4.34
C GLU A 529 -31.46 15.44 -4.24
N GLN A 530 -31.50 14.70 -5.35
CA GLN A 530 -31.33 13.24 -5.34
C GLN A 530 -29.94 12.89 -4.80
N ALA A 531 -29.88 12.02 -3.80
CA ALA A 531 -28.62 11.46 -3.34
C ALA A 531 -28.11 10.41 -4.34
N LEU A 532 -26.83 10.50 -4.69
CA LEU A 532 -26.22 9.62 -5.70
C LEU A 532 -25.16 8.71 -5.11
N GLY A 533 -25.35 7.40 -5.30
CA GLY A 533 -24.29 6.41 -5.12
C GLY A 533 -23.65 6.05 -6.46
N VAL A 534 -22.35 5.73 -6.46
CA VAL A 534 -21.67 5.20 -7.64
C VAL A 534 -20.85 3.95 -7.34
N GLY A 535 -20.95 2.96 -8.21
CA GLY A 535 -20.03 1.84 -8.31
C GLY A 535 -19.46 1.79 -9.72
N VAL A 536 -18.14 1.66 -9.86
CA VAL A 536 -17.48 1.58 -11.16
C VAL A 536 -16.60 0.35 -11.17
N ASP A 537 -16.93 -0.62 -12.00
CA ASP A 537 -16.19 -1.87 -12.08
C ASP A 537 -16.22 -2.43 -13.49
N ARG A 538 -15.29 -3.35 -13.77
CA ARG A 538 -15.52 -4.32 -14.86
C ARG A 538 -16.63 -5.28 -14.41
N LEU A 539 -17.42 -5.76 -15.35
CA LEU A 539 -18.45 -6.77 -15.09
C LEU A 539 -17.80 -8.13 -14.80
N ASP A 540 -17.21 -8.25 -13.62
CA ASP A 540 -16.36 -9.35 -13.17
C ASP A 540 -16.85 -9.84 -11.80
N TYR A 541 -16.95 -11.16 -11.64
CA TYR A 541 -17.49 -11.80 -10.44
C TYR A 541 -16.67 -11.52 -9.18
N THR A 542 -15.42 -11.06 -9.32
CA THR A 542 -14.58 -10.66 -8.18
C THR A 542 -14.97 -9.30 -7.59
N LYS A 543 -15.76 -8.49 -8.31
CA LYS A 543 -16.04 -7.09 -7.96
C LYS A 543 -17.21 -6.89 -6.99
N GLY A 544 -17.91 -7.97 -6.67
CA GLY A 544 -18.97 -7.98 -5.68
C GLY A 544 -20.14 -7.06 -6.04
N ILE A 545 -20.52 -7.04 -7.32
CA ILE A 545 -21.62 -6.18 -7.82
C ILE A 545 -22.95 -6.71 -7.31
N GLU A 546 -23.16 -8.04 -7.30
CA GLU A 546 -24.36 -8.66 -6.76
C GLU A 546 -24.56 -8.30 -5.27
N GLU A 547 -23.50 -8.40 -4.47
CA GLU A 547 -23.48 -8.02 -3.05
C GLU A 547 -23.80 -6.53 -2.86
N ARG A 548 -23.29 -5.68 -3.75
CA ARG A 548 -23.57 -4.26 -3.74
C ARG A 548 -25.03 -3.94 -4.01
N LEU A 549 -25.62 -4.56 -5.04
CA LEU A 549 -27.03 -4.35 -5.37
C LEU A 549 -27.93 -4.86 -4.24
N ARG A 550 -27.57 -5.98 -3.59
CA ARG A 550 -28.26 -6.46 -2.38
C ARG A 550 -28.15 -5.48 -1.22
N ALA A 551 -26.99 -4.86 -1.01
CA ALA A 551 -26.82 -3.85 0.03
C ALA A 551 -27.68 -2.59 -0.23
N VAL A 552 -27.83 -2.17 -1.50
CA VAL A 552 -28.74 -1.09 -1.89
C VAL A 552 -30.20 -1.48 -1.63
N GLU A 553 -30.62 -2.68 -2.03
CA GLU A 553 -31.97 -3.19 -1.72
C GLU A 553 -32.20 -3.21 -0.20
N ARG A 554 -31.21 -3.68 0.57
CA ARG A 554 -31.29 -3.80 2.02
C ARG A 554 -31.34 -2.44 2.73
N LEU A 555 -30.60 -1.44 2.24
CA LEU A 555 -30.71 -0.06 2.71
C LEU A 555 -32.15 0.43 2.59
N LEU A 556 -32.79 0.22 1.44
CA LEU A 556 -34.15 0.71 1.18
C LEU A 556 -35.21 0.00 2.03
N GLU A 557 -34.95 -1.26 2.45
CA GLU A 557 -35.78 -1.98 3.40
C GLU A 557 -35.65 -1.44 4.83
N MET A 558 -34.41 -1.24 5.29
CA MET A 558 -34.11 -0.81 6.65
C MET A 558 -34.44 0.66 6.88
N GLU A 559 -34.26 1.48 5.84
CA GLU A 559 -34.34 2.94 5.89
C GLU A 559 -35.28 3.46 4.78
N PRO A 560 -36.61 3.28 4.92
CA PRO A 560 -37.59 3.63 3.88
C PRO A 560 -37.56 5.10 3.45
N GLN A 561 -36.98 5.98 4.27
CA GLN A 561 -36.75 7.39 3.95
C GLN A 561 -35.87 7.62 2.71
N TRP A 562 -35.08 6.62 2.29
CA TRP A 562 -34.25 6.70 1.08
C TRP A 562 -34.98 6.26 -0.19
N VAL A 563 -36.15 5.62 -0.07
CA VAL A 563 -36.98 5.22 -1.22
C VAL A 563 -37.38 6.46 -2.02
N GLY A 564 -37.01 6.50 -3.30
CA GLY A 564 -37.26 7.63 -4.19
C GLY A 564 -36.38 8.86 -3.94
N ARG A 565 -35.47 8.84 -2.95
CA ARG A 565 -34.52 9.93 -2.64
C ARG A 565 -33.05 9.56 -2.88
N PHE A 566 -32.77 8.27 -3.03
CA PHE A 566 -31.45 7.74 -3.35
C PHE A 566 -31.49 6.92 -4.64
N THR A 567 -30.48 7.13 -5.50
CA THR A 567 -30.26 6.32 -6.71
C THR A 567 -28.80 5.87 -6.75
N PHE A 568 -28.58 4.57 -6.95
CA PHE A 568 -27.27 3.98 -7.13
C PHE A 568 -26.97 3.75 -8.61
N ILE A 569 -25.94 4.41 -9.13
CA ILE A 569 -25.47 4.26 -10.51
C ILE A 569 -24.34 3.23 -10.52
N GLN A 570 -24.59 2.07 -11.13
CA GLN A 570 -23.58 1.05 -11.36
C GLN A 570 -23.07 1.13 -12.80
N ILE A 571 -21.83 1.57 -12.98
CA ILE A 571 -21.13 1.50 -14.27
C ILE A 571 -20.37 0.17 -14.31
N ALA A 572 -20.72 -0.67 -15.28
CA ALA A 572 -20.16 -2.00 -15.42
C ALA A 572 -19.60 -2.20 -16.84
N ALA A 573 -18.29 -2.01 -17.01
CA ALA A 573 -17.67 -2.19 -18.31
C ALA A 573 -17.68 -3.69 -18.71
N PRO A 574 -18.25 -4.06 -19.88
CA PRO A 574 -18.24 -5.44 -20.36
C PRO A 574 -16.81 -5.97 -20.46
N THR A 575 -16.59 -7.23 -20.06
CA THR A 575 -15.27 -7.84 -20.10
C THR A 575 -15.37 -9.34 -20.35
N ARG A 576 -14.40 -9.89 -21.08
CA ARG A 576 -14.21 -11.35 -21.24
C ARG A 576 -15.48 -12.10 -21.68
N ASN A 577 -16.27 -11.47 -22.55
CA ASN A 577 -17.59 -11.95 -22.96
C ASN A 577 -17.60 -13.32 -23.68
N ARG A 578 -16.44 -13.87 -24.06
CA ARG A 578 -16.33 -15.23 -24.62
C ARG A 578 -16.36 -16.33 -23.54
N ILE A 579 -16.21 -15.97 -22.28
CA ILE A 579 -16.20 -16.90 -21.15
C ILE A 579 -17.62 -17.04 -20.58
N GLU A 580 -18.15 -18.26 -20.52
CA GLU A 580 -19.52 -18.56 -20.09
C GLU A 580 -19.86 -17.98 -18.72
N GLN A 581 -18.96 -18.13 -17.74
CA GLN A 581 -19.19 -17.64 -16.38
C GLN A 581 -19.35 -16.11 -16.30
N TYR A 582 -18.73 -15.36 -17.23
CA TYR A 582 -18.92 -13.91 -17.34
C TYR A 582 -20.28 -13.55 -17.95
N GLN A 583 -20.75 -14.31 -18.95
CA GLN A 583 -22.08 -14.13 -19.55
C GLN A 583 -23.20 -14.44 -18.55
N GLU A 584 -23.05 -15.52 -17.79
CA GLU A 584 -23.98 -15.88 -16.72
C GLU A 584 -24.02 -14.81 -15.62
N TYR A 585 -22.85 -14.33 -15.19
CA TYR A 585 -22.74 -13.27 -14.20
C TYR A 585 -23.41 -11.98 -14.68
N GLU A 586 -23.17 -11.57 -15.94
CA GLU A 586 -23.87 -10.44 -16.55
C GLU A 586 -25.39 -10.60 -16.47
N THR A 587 -25.89 -11.77 -16.86
CA THR A 587 -27.32 -12.08 -16.86
C THR A 587 -27.90 -11.96 -15.45
N ARG A 588 -27.21 -12.50 -14.43
CA ARG A 588 -27.65 -12.39 -13.03
C ARG A 588 -27.65 -10.96 -12.51
N VAL A 589 -26.60 -10.17 -12.80
CA VAL A 589 -26.52 -8.75 -12.39
C VAL A 589 -27.66 -7.94 -13.02
N ARG A 590 -27.93 -8.12 -14.32
CA ARG A 590 -29.04 -7.45 -15.01
C ARG A 590 -30.39 -7.84 -14.42
N ALA A 591 -30.63 -9.15 -14.24
CA ALA A 591 -31.87 -9.64 -13.65
C ALA A 591 -32.08 -9.11 -12.21
N MET A 592 -31.01 -9.03 -11.42
CA MET A 592 -31.05 -8.50 -10.06
C MET A 592 -31.41 -7.01 -10.03
N ALA A 593 -30.78 -6.20 -10.89
CA ALA A 593 -31.09 -4.78 -11.00
C ALA A 593 -32.55 -4.55 -11.41
N THR A 594 -33.05 -5.30 -12.41
CA THR A 594 -34.46 -5.24 -12.84
C THR A 594 -35.41 -5.61 -11.70
N ARG A 595 -35.18 -6.75 -11.04
CA ARG A 595 -36.00 -7.22 -9.90
C ARG A 595 -36.08 -6.17 -8.79
N ILE A 596 -34.96 -5.55 -8.42
CA ILE A 596 -34.92 -4.53 -7.36
C ILE A 596 -35.71 -3.29 -7.81
N ASN A 597 -35.51 -2.82 -9.04
CA ASN A 597 -36.26 -1.67 -9.56
C ASN A 597 -37.78 -1.95 -9.62
N GLU A 598 -38.20 -3.15 -10.03
CA GLU A 598 -39.62 -3.57 -10.03
C GLU A 598 -40.21 -3.58 -8.61
N ARG A 599 -39.45 -4.08 -7.62
CA ARG A 599 -39.86 -4.09 -6.22
C ARG A 599 -40.15 -2.69 -5.68
N PHE A 600 -39.42 -1.68 -6.14
CA PHE A 600 -39.59 -0.28 -5.73
C PHE A 600 -40.23 0.60 -6.83
N ALA A 601 -40.98 0.02 -7.77
CA ALA A 601 -41.56 0.73 -8.92
C ALA A 601 -42.53 1.86 -8.55
N GLY A 602 -43.05 1.89 -7.32
CA GLY A 602 -43.87 3.00 -6.81
C GLY A 602 -43.08 4.27 -6.46
N ALA A 603 -41.74 4.20 -6.44
CA ALA A 603 -40.89 5.36 -6.21
C ALA A 603 -40.81 6.26 -7.46
N PRO A 604 -40.69 7.60 -7.31
CA PRO A 604 -40.58 8.51 -8.45
C PRO A 604 -39.36 8.27 -9.34
N TYR A 605 -38.30 7.67 -8.79
CA TYR A 605 -37.02 7.41 -9.45
C TYR A 605 -36.55 5.99 -9.13
N PRO A 606 -35.90 5.29 -10.08
CA PRO A 606 -35.40 3.95 -9.84
C PRO A 606 -34.25 3.96 -8.82
N PRO A 607 -34.19 2.97 -7.91
CA PRO A 607 -33.10 2.85 -6.96
C PRO A 607 -31.78 2.45 -7.63
N ILE A 608 -31.80 1.73 -8.76
CA ILE A 608 -30.60 1.28 -9.46
C ILE A 608 -30.64 1.74 -10.92
N VAL A 609 -29.56 2.39 -11.36
CA VAL A 609 -29.27 2.66 -12.78
C VAL A 609 -28.04 1.84 -13.16
N LEU A 610 -28.25 0.76 -13.92
CA LEU A 610 -27.19 -0.14 -14.37
C LEU A 610 -26.75 0.23 -15.80
N LEU A 611 -25.52 0.70 -15.94
CA LEU A 611 -24.90 1.10 -17.21
C LEU A 611 -23.87 0.04 -17.62
N VAL A 612 -24.28 -0.90 -18.46
CA VAL A 612 -23.41 -1.98 -18.96
C VAL A 612 -22.77 -1.56 -20.29
N GLU A 613 -21.84 -0.62 -20.20
CA GLU A 613 -21.12 -0.08 -21.35
C GLU A 613 -19.75 0.46 -20.93
N HIS A 614 -18.86 0.60 -21.90
CA HIS A 614 -17.57 1.21 -21.67
C HIS A 614 -17.69 2.75 -21.64
N HIS A 615 -17.11 3.36 -20.61
CA HIS A 615 -17.03 4.81 -20.44
C HIS A 615 -15.56 5.26 -20.52
N GLN A 616 -15.31 6.41 -21.14
CA GLN A 616 -13.95 6.97 -21.14
C GLN A 616 -13.60 7.52 -19.75
N PRO A 617 -12.30 7.65 -19.41
CA PRO A 617 -11.87 8.12 -18.09
C PRO A 617 -12.52 9.45 -17.66
N GLN A 618 -12.67 10.39 -18.59
CA GLN A 618 -13.34 11.68 -18.35
C GLN A 618 -14.81 11.54 -17.93
N ASP A 619 -15.53 10.57 -18.49
CA ASP A 619 -16.94 10.32 -18.16
C ASP A 619 -17.02 9.72 -16.75
N ILE A 620 -16.12 8.79 -16.43
CA ILE A 620 -16.01 8.18 -15.11
C ILE A 620 -15.71 9.22 -14.02
N TYR A 621 -14.77 10.15 -14.27
CA TYR A 621 -14.47 11.25 -13.34
C TYR A 621 -15.65 12.20 -13.14
N GLU A 622 -16.46 12.43 -14.19
CA GLU A 622 -17.71 13.20 -14.05
C GLU A 622 -18.69 12.50 -13.09
N TYR A 623 -18.82 11.17 -13.15
CA TYR A 623 -19.62 10.40 -12.20
C TYR A 623 -19.05 10.43 -10.77
N TYR A 624 -17.73 10.29 -10.59
CA TYR A 624 -17.10 10.40 -9.27
C TYR A 624 -17.35 11.77 -8.62
N ARG A 625 -17.23 12.85 -9.40
CA ARG A 625 -17.50 14.22 -8.93
C ARG A 625 -18.98 14.44 -8.63
N ALA A 626 -19.87 13.80 -9.38
CA ALA A 626 -21.31 13.91 -9.17
C ALA A 626 -21.83 13.15 -7.93
N ALA A 627 -21.19 12.04 -7.58
CA ALA A 627 -21.66 11.12 -6.55
C ALA A 627 -21.52 11.69 -5.12
N ASP A 628 -22.40 11.25 -4.22
CA ASP A 628 -22.31 11.50 -2.78
C ASP A 628 -21.60 10.35 -2.07
N VAL A 629 -21.76 9.13 -2.58
CA VAL A 629 -21.09 7.94 -2.06
C VAL A 629 -20.48 7.15 -3.21
N CYS A 630 -19.23 6.70 -3.05
CA CYS A 630 -18.63 5.68 -3.90
C CYS A 630 -18.51 4.38 -3.13
N MET A 631 -18.97 3.27 -3.73
CA MET A 631 -18.99 1.97 -3.09
C MET A 631 -18.16 0.96 -3.88
N VAL A 632 -17.10 0.47 -3.25
CA VAL A 632 -16.15 -0.50 -3.80
C VAL A 632 -16.19 -1.76 -2.95
N THR A 633 -16.94 -2.76 -3.40
CA THR A 633 -17.27 -3.99 -2.63
C THR A 633 -16.61 -5.25 -3.18
N SER A 634 -15.41 -5.13 -3.77
CA SER A 634 -14.73 -6.30 -4.34
C SER A 634 -14.55 -7.41 -3.31
N LEU A 635 -14.87 -8.64 -3.70
CA LEU A 635 -14.79 -9.83 -2.86
C LEU A 635 -13.34 -10.25 -2.62
N HIS A 636 -12.48 -9.98 -3.60
CA HIS A 636 -11.04 -10.10 -3.48
C HIS A 636 -10.40 -9.25 -4.58
N ASP A 637 -9.47 -8.36 -4.23
CA ASP A 637 -8.82 -7.46 -5.19
C ASP A 637 -7.37 -7.17 -4.77
N GLY A 638 -6.46 -7.19 -5.73
CA GLY A 638 -5.05 -6.92 -5.48
C GLY A 638 -4.81 -5.54 -4.89
N MET A 639 -5.52 -4.52 -5.41
CA MET A 639 -5.45 -3.14 -4.93
C MET A 639 -6.81 -2.43 -5.00
N ASN A 640 -7.45 -2.38 -6.16
CA ASN A 640 -8.58 -1.51 -6.51
C ASN A 640 -8.22 -0.01 -6.66
N LEU A 641 -7.94 0.42 -7.90
CA LEU A 641 -7.62 1.83 -8.19
C LEU A 641 -8.84 2.74 -8.24
N VAL A 642 -10.04 2.22 -8.48
CA VAL A 642 -11.30 3.00 -8.49
C VAL A 642 -11.50 3.73 -7.18
N ALA A 643 -11.18 3.09 -6.05
CA ALA A 643 -11.20 3.73 -4.73
C ALA A 643 -10.30 4.97 -4.68
N LYS A 644 -9.09 4.89 -5.25
CA LYS A 644 -8.12 5.99 -5.28
C LYS A 644 -8.53 7.08 -6.28
N GLU A 645 -9.08 6.71 -7.44
CA GLU A 645 -9.60 7.63 -8.45
C GLU A 645 -10.78 8.44 -7.93
N PHE A 646 -11.71 7.82 -7.20
CA PHE A 646 -12.80 8.55 -6.57
C PHE A 646 -12.26 9.61 -5.60
N VAL A 647 -11.38 9.22 -4.67
CA VAL A 647 -10.79 10.15 -3.70
C VAL A 647 -10.01 11.29 -4.39
N SER A 648 -9.27 10.98 -5.45
CA SER A 648 -8.51 12.00 -6.19
C SER A 648 -9.40 12.94 -6.99
N ALA A 649 -10.54 12.46 -7.49
CA ALA A 649 -11.52 13.26 -8.20
C ALA A 649 -12.28 14.26 -7.30
N ARG A 650 -12.26 14.10 -5.97
CA ARG A 650 -12.96 14.98 -5.00
C ARG A 650 -12.09 16.11 -4.48
N ASP A 651 -11.76 17.06 -5.35
CA ASP A 651 -11.08 18.32 -5.02
C ASP A 651 -11.94 19.28 -4.16
N ASP A 652 -13.26 19.08 -4.12
CA ASP A 652 -14.20 19.73 -3.17
C ASP A 652 -14.15 19.12 -1.76
N GLU A 653 -13.34 18.08 -1.58
CA GLU A 653 -13.18 17.29 -0.36
C GLU A 653 -14.50 16.71 0.16
N ARG A 654 -15.54 16.55 -0.66
CA ARG A 654 -16.80 15.93 -0.21
C ARG A 654 -16.98 14.52 -0.77
N GLY A 655 -18.02 13.86 -0.31
CA GLY A 655 -18.34 12.49 -0.65
C GLY A 655 -17.74 11.48 0.32
N VAL A 656 -18.25 10.26 0.26
CA VAL A 656 -17.86 9.17 1.16
C VAL A 656 -17.45 7.94 0.35
N LEU A 657 -16.32 7.33 0.73
CA LEU A 657 -15.86 6.07 0.17
C LEU A 657 -16.24 4.92 1.11
N ILE A 658 -17.01 3.96 0.60
CA ILE A 658 -17.25 2.66 1.23
C ILE A 658 -16.34 1.64 0.54
N LEU A 659 -15.52 0.93 1.30
CA LEU A 659 -14.44 0.11 0.75
C LEU A 659 -14.40 -1.28 1.39
N SER A 660 -14.36 -2.31 0.56
CA SER A 660 -14.21 -3.69 1.01
C SER A 660 -12.84 -3.91 1.66
N GLN A 661 -12.85 -4.57 2.83
CA GLN A 661 -11.65 -5.02 3.54
C GLN A 661 -10.78 -6.00 2.73
N PHE A 662 -11.33 -6.62 1.68
CA PHE A 662 -10.62 -7.59 0.82
C PHE A 662 -9.92 -6.93 -0.39
N THR A 663 -9.80 -5.61 -0.38
CA THR A 663 -9.02 -4.84 -1.36
C THR A 663 -7.66 -4.46 -0.79
N GLY A 664 -6.62 -4.41 -1.63
CA GLY A 664 -5.34 -3.85 -1.20
C GLY A 664 -5.44 -2.39 -0.74
N ALA A 665 -6.33 -1.60 -1.36
CA ALA A 665 -6.55 -0.18 -1.05
C ALA A 665 -7.07 0.04 0.38
N ALA A 666 -7.81 -0.91 0.96
CA ALA A 666 -8.28 -0.81 2.35
C ALA A 666 -7.13 -0.71 3.38
N ARG A 667 -5.91 -1.15 3.01
CA ARG A 667 -4.71 -1.00 3.85
C ARG A 667 -4.08 0.38 3.76
N GLU A 668 -4.41 1.16 2.74
CA GLU A 668 -3.86 2.50 2.50
C GLU A 668 -4.89 3.61 2.71
N LEU A 669 -6.18 3.30 2.73
CA LEU A 669 -7.28 4.25 2.87
C LEU A 669 -8.11 3.97 4.14
N PRO A 670 -7.54 4.09 5.35
CA PRO A 670 -8.22 3.71 6.59
C PRO A 670 -9.40 4.63 6.97
N GLU A 671 -9.47 5.84 6.41
CA GLU A 671 -10.59 6.78 6.64
C GLU A 671 -11.83 6.48 5.80
N ALA A 672 -11.75 5.52 4.87
CA ALA A 672 -12.92 4.97 4.21
C ALA A 672 -13.80 4.20 5.21
N ILE A 673 -15.10 4.04 4.90
CA ILE A 673 -15.95 3.13 5.67
C ILE A 673 -15.62 1.71 5.22
N ILE A 674 -14.83 1.01 6.02
CA ILE A 674 -14.42 -0.36 5.72
C ILE A 674 -15.56 -1.33 6.02
N VAL A 675 -15.90 -2.16 5.04
CA VAL A 675 -16.98 -3.14 5.12
C VAL A 675 -16.53 -4.54 4.73
N ASN A 676 -17.21 -5.54 5.26
CA ASN A 676 -17.19 -6.89 4.73
C ASN A 676 -18.29 -7.01 3.67
N PRO A 677 -17.97 -7.15 2.36
CA PRO A 677 -19.00 -7.24 1.31
C PRO A 677 -19.92 -8.47 1.44
N TYR A 678 -19.54 -9.49 2.22
CA TYR A 678 -20.41 -10.63 2.53
C TYR A 678 -21.48 -10.33 3.59
N ASP A 679 -21.32 -9.23 4.34
CA ASP A 679 -22.29 -8.77 5.32
C ASP A 679 -23.18 -7.69 4.69
N THR A 680 -24.35 -8.11 4.20
CA THR A 680 -25.29 -7.23 3.51
C THR A 680 -25.87 -6.18 4.45
N ASP A 681 -26.13 -6.52 5.73
CA ASP A 681 -26.65 -5.59 6.73
C ASP A 681 -25.60 -4.52 7.08
N GLN A 682 -24.34 -4.92 7.27
CA GLN A 682 -23.24 -3.98 7.49
C GLN A 682 -23.06 -3.04 6.30
N CYS A 683 -23.13 -3.56 5.07
CA CYS A 683 -23.02 -2.73 3.87
C CYS A 683 -24.19 -1.75 3.73
N ALA A 684 -25.42 -2.16 4.06
CA ALA A 684 -26.59 -1.29 4.08
C ALA A 684 -26.48 -0.21 5.17
N ALA A 685 -26.05 -0.58 6.37
CA ALA A 685 -25.79 0.38 7.45
C ALA A 685 -24.69 1.38 7.08
N ALA A 686 -23.63 0.92 6.43
CA ALA A 686 -22.56 1.78 5.91
C ALA A 686 -23.07 2.77 4.86
N LEU A 687 -23.96 2.35 3.96
CA LEU A 687 -24.62 3.25 3.01
C LEU A 687 -25.45 4.31 3.72
N HIS A 688 -26.23 3.94 4.75
CA HIS A 688 -27.00 4.90 5.53
C HIS A 688 -26.06 5.93 6.21
N ILE A 689 -25.01 5.46 6.88
CA ILE A 689 -24.00 6.32 7.51
C ILE A 689 -23.38 7.27 6.49
N ALA A 690 -23.00 6.75 5.32
CA ALA A 690 -22.38 7.54 4.26
C ALA A 690 -23.31 8.65 3.73
N LEU A 691 -24.60 8.33 3.53
CA LEU A 691 -25.61 9.27 3.04
C LEU A 691 -26.00 10.33 4.10
N ALA A 692 -25.97 9.97 5.38
CA ALA A 692 -26.26 10.87 6.50
C ALA A 692 -25.02 11.64 7.02
N MET A 693 -23.82 11.36 6.48
CA MET A 693 -22.56 11.90 7.02
C MET A 693 -22.49 13.43 6.90
N PRO A 694 -22.23 14.17 7.99
CA PRO A 694 -22.07 15.62 7.93
C PRO A 694 -20.90 16.04 7.01
N ALA A 695 -21.08 17.15 6.27
CA ALA A 695 -20.06 17.63 5.33
C ALA A 695 -18.68 17.89 5.96
N ALA A 696 -18.63 18.28 7.25
CA ALA A 696 -17.37 18.47 7.96
C ALA A 696 -16.58 17.16 8.13
N GLU A 697 -17.28 16.06 8.40
CA GLU A 697 -16.66 14.73 8.51
C GLU A 697 -16.22 14.22 7.15
N GLN A 698 -17.05 14.39 6.11
CA GLN A 698 -16.68 14.03 4.73
C GLN A 698 -15.35 14.70 4.32
N ARG A 699 -15.22 16.01 4.57
CA ARG A 699 -14.00 16.78 4.31
C ARG A 699 -12.79 16.26 5.06
N ALA A 700 -12.94 15.96 6.35
CA ALA A 700 -11.85 15.42 7.13
C ALA A 700 -11.34 14.09 6.53
N ARG A 701 -12.24 13.16 6.20
CA ARG A 701 -11.90 11.84 5.65
C ARG A 701 -11.26 11.95 4.25
N ILE A 702 -11.90 12.68 3.34
CA ILE A 702 -11.39 12.83 1.97
C ILE A 702 -10.04 13.55 1.95
N ARG A 703 -9.85 14.61 2.76
CA ARG A 703 -8.58 15.33 2.82
C ARG A 703 -7.42 14.42 3.27
N LEU A 704 -7.63 13.59 4.29
CA LEU A 704 -6.62 12.64 4.77
C LEU A 704 -6.25 11.62 3.70
N MET A 705 -7.25 10.98 3.09
CA MET A 705 -7.02 10.01 2.01
C MET A 705 -6.36 10.63 0.78
N ARG A 706 -6.70 11.87 0.41
CA ARG A 706 -6.03 12.62 -0.66
C ARG A 706 -4.56 12.87 -0.35
N GLY A 707 -4.23 13.22 0.90
CA GLY A 707 -2.85 13.38 1.35
C GLY A 707 -2.05 12.07 1.21
N LEU A 708 -2.64 10.94 1.55
CA LEU A 708 -2.03 9.63 1.35
C LEU A 708 -1.82 9.32 -0.14
N ILE A 709 -2.81 9.56 -1.01
CA ILE A 709 -2.64 9.32 -2.44
C ILE A 709 -1.57 10.24 -3.04
N GLN A 710 -1.47 11.48 -2.56
CA GLN A 710 -0.45 12.44 -2.98
C GLN A 710 0.96 11.94 -2.69
N GLU A 711 1.20 11.44 -1.48
CA GLU A 711 2.49 10.93 -1.03
C GLU A 711 2.80 9.56 -1.66
N PHE A 712 1.81 8.66 -1.67
CA PHE A 712 1.89 7.29 -2.15
C PHE A 712 1.32 7.18 -3.57
N ASN A 713 1.86 7.97 -4.50
CA ASN A 713 1.40 8.01 -5.90
C ASN A 713 2.13 6.99 -6.81
N VAL A 714 1.72 6.94 -8.08
CA VAL A 714 2.25 5.98 -9.07
C VAL A 714 3.73 6.19 -9.40
N TYR A 715 4.23 7.42 -9.33
CA TYR A 715 5.64 7.72 -9.56
C TYR A 715 6.51 7.20 -8.42
N ARG A 716 6.02 7.25 -7.18
CA ARG A 716 6.67 6.62 -6.03
C ARG A 716 6.74 5.10 -6.19
N TRP A 717 5.64 4.49 -6.64
CA TRP A 717 5.58 3.05 -6.89
C TRP A 717 6.64 2.62 -7.92
N ALA A 718 6.72 3.30 -9.06
CA ALA A 718 7.73 3.03 -10.09
C ALA A 718 9.15 3.35 -9.62
N GLY A 719 9.35 4.52 -9.03
CA GLY A 719 10.65 5.01 -8.57
C GLY A 719 11.29 4.06 -7.57
N ARG A 720 10.53 3.56 -6.59
CA ARG A 720 11.03 2.58 -5.63
C ARG A 720 11.50 1.28 -6.28
N MET A 721 10.74 0.75 -7.24
CA MET A 721 11.14 -0.45 -7.98
C MET A 721 12.44 -0.23 -8.77
N LEU A 722 12.58 0.93 -9.42
CA LEU A 722 13.77 1.27 -10.19
C LEU A 722 15.00 1.50 -9.31
N ILE A 723 14.84 2.17 -8.15
CA ILE A 723 15.91 2.36 -7.16
C ILE A 723 16.39 1.00 -6.63
N ASP A 724 15.46 0.11 -6.28
CA ASP A 724 15.80 -1.24 -5.81
C ASP A 724 16.51 -2.05 -6.91
N ALA A 725 16.06 -1.94 -8.16
CA ALA A 725 16.70 -2.57 -9.32
C ALA A 725 18.14 -2.07 -9.53
N ALA A 726 18.35 -0.74 -9.47
CA ALA A 726 19.67 -0.14 -9.55
C ALA A 726 20.58 -0.60 -8.40
N GLY A 727 20.03 -0.67 -7.17
CA GLY A 727 20.73 -1.18 -5.99
C GLY A 727 21.21 -2.63 -6.18
N MET A 728 20.36 -3.49 -6.74
CA MET A 728 20.72 -4.88 -7.05
C MET A 728 21.83 -4.99 -8.09
N ARG A 729 21.77 -4.20 -9.18
CA ARG A 729 22.85 -4.15 -10.18
C ARG A 729 24.19 -3.78 -9.57
N ARG A 730 24.22 -2.76 -8.70
CA ARG A 730 25.44 -2.32 -8.01
C ARG A 730 26.04 -3.45 -7.17
N ARG A 731 25.21 -4.20 -6.44
CA ARG A 731 25.65 -5.35 -5.63
C ARG A 731 26.24 -6.47 -6.46
N VAL A 732 25.59 -6.85 -7.56
CA VAL A 732 26.08 -7.90 -8.46
C VAL A 732 27.44 -7.50 -9.06
N ARG A 733 27.55 -6.29 -9.61
CA ARG A 733 28.81 -5.77 -10.18
C ARG A 733 29.95 -5.73 -9.15
N LEU A 734 29.67 -5.41 -7.89
CA LEU A 734 30.67 -5.42 -6.81
C LEU A 734 31.13 -6.84 -6.46
N LEU A 735 30.21 -7.79 -6.40
CA LEU A 735 30.53 -9.20 -6.14
C LEU A 735 31.35 -9.80 -7.29
N ASP A 736 30.99 -9.52 -8.54
CA ASP A 736 31.75 -9.97 -9.70
C ASP A 736 33.16 -9.38 -9.70
N ARG A 737 33.32 -8.08 -9.43
CA ARG A 737 34.63 -7.43 -9.29
C ARG A 737 35.48 -8.03 -8.17
N ALA A 738 34.86 -8.44 -7.06
CA ALA A 738 35.55 -9.10 -5.95
C ALA A 738 35.93 -10.56 -6.27
N ALA A 739 35.22 -11.24 -7.19
CA ALA A 739 35.51 -12.61 -7.63
C ALA A 739 36.54 -12.69 -8.77
N THR A 740 36.73 -11.62 -9.56
CA THR A 740 37.68 -11.56 -10.68
C THR A 740 39.17 -11.82 -10.32
N PRO A 741 39.71 -11.45 -9.14
CA PRO A 741 41.10 -11.76 -8.78
C PRO A 741 41.40 -13.26 -8.74
N GLU A 742 40.44 -14.10 -8.32
CA GLU A 742 40.59 -15.57 -8.24
C GLU A 742 40.46 -16.26 -9.61
N ARG A 743 39.72 -15.68 -10.57
CA ARG A 743 39.59 -16.26 -11.92
C ARG A 743 40.84 -16.06 -12.77
N LEU A 744 41.57 -14.95 -12.57
CA LEU A 744 42.84 -14.70 -13.26
C LEU A 744 43.97 -15.57 -12.69
N SER A 745 44.00 -15.85 -11.38
CA SER A 745 44.99 -16.76 -10.78
C SER A 745 44.79 -18.21 -11.22
N ARG A 746 43.54 -18.69 -11.35
CA ARG A 746 43.25 -20.04 -11.87
C ARG A 746 43.58 -20.21 -13.36
N ARG A 747 43.45 -19.15 -14.18
CA ARG A 747 43.89 -19.18 -15.59
C ARG A 747 45.41 -19.12 -15.76
N ALA A 748 46.13 -18.45 -14.84
CA ALA A 748 47.59 -18.45 -14.82
C ALA A 748 48.15 -19.82 -14.39
N ALA A 749 47.60 -20.43 -13.33
CA ALA A 749 47.99 -21.76 -12.86
C ALA A 749 47.72 -22.87 -13.90
N GLY A 750 46.63 -22.76 -14.67
CA GLY A 750 46.34 -23.69 -15.76
C GLY A 750 47.27 -23.58 -16.98
N ARG A 751 47.91 -22.43 -17.19
CA ARG A 751 48.90 -22.23 -18.28
C ARG A 751 50.32 -22.67 -17.90
N GLU A 752 50.68 -22.65 -16.62
CA GLU A 752 51.97 -23.21 -16.17
C GLU A 752 51.94 -24.75 -16.16
N ALA A 753 50.82 -25.39 -15.82
CA ALA A 753 50.70 -26.85 -15.87
C ALA A 753 50.75 -27.44 -17.30
N SER A 754 50.50 -26.63 -18.33
CA SER A 754 50.60 -27.03 -19.75
C SER A 754 51.98 -26.79 -20.38
N ARG A 755 52.93 -26.15 -19.66
CA ARG A 755 54.32 -25.94 -20.12
C ARG A 755 55.32 -26.93 -19.52
N THR A 756 54.88 -27.79 -18.60
CA THR A 756 55.68 -28.85 -17.96
C THR A 756 55.14 -30.26 -18.24
N LYS A 757 54.50 -30.47 -19.40
CA LYS A 757 54.26 -31.81 -19.93
C LYS A 757 54.71 -31.92 -21.37
#